data_AF-A0A517LGM2-F1
#
_entry.id   AF-A0A517LGM2-F1
#
_cell.length_a   1.000
_cell.length_b   1.000
_cell.length_c   1.000
_cell.angle_alpha   90.00
_cell.angle_beta   90.00
_cell.angle_gamma   90.00
#
_symmetry.space_group_name_H-M   'P 1'
#
loop_
_entity.id
_entity.type
_entity.pdbx_description
1 polymer ?
#
loop_
_entity_poly.entity_id
_entity_poly.type
_entity_poly.pdbx_seq_one_letter_code
_entity_poly.pdbx_strand_id
1 'polypeptide(L)'
;MEGKVIAITGGASGIGLATAKLLVSRGARISIADVQEKALKDAESSIKSEYPVAEVATFVVDVRNSGSVIEWITATVKQYGRLDGAANLAGVFKASMDGTVETEDDKNWDFMLGVNLTGVMHCLRAQLPHMTSGASIVNAASILGLQGAAGSAAYAASKHGVLGLTRSSAKEAGKKGVRVNAIAPGYIATPMLAAAMEDHGSSNTDDVREGGASGVALRRMGKPEEVAPLVAFLLSDDASFITGALSDIPGVIWTLQGRMPMNTRRLHDKYGSVVRLSPNEIAFNSVLAWNDIYGHRIGRRDYAKDPIHVGAVDPMPGVSTISMADHDTHARQRKALSYGFSKKALWEQEDIMQEYVDKLMSNFQSFAKQPTVPFDIVKWFNFITFDVIGDLAFGEDFGCLEGGDYHWWIPMIFDAVKAGAIQQATRRFAAPGSSTQKWLMNLIPKDLAKGRQDHLAYSREKVTKRMNAKTDRKDFTHYIMKQSEHYDLSEDEIIVNAALFIETTASSLASLANNLLRHPEIYAKLKHEIRSTFESEKDIRLERCMNELPYLTACIEENLRIFPPAPIGFLRSVNEGGDIIDGHAVPGGTSVSVSTWCAAHSADNFKDPDSFIPERYLNDPEYASDKKLASRPFSMGPRGCIGKDMSYMEMRLVLAKFIYRFDMVNADSAAGWDADGDMKNIKAYSTWQKPPLSVFLTEVKR
;
A
#
# COMPACT_ATOMS: atom_id res chain seq x y z
N MET A 1 -16.06 -27.60 -21.53
CA MET A 1 -15.24 -27.59 -22.76
C MET A 1 -15.85 -28.43 -23.86
N GLU A 2 -16.72 -29.38 -23.51
CA GLU A 2 -17.46 -30.21 -24.45
C GLU A 2 -18.06 -29.43 -25.63
N GLY A 3 -17.78 -29.91 -26.85
CA GLY A 3 -18.29 -29.36 -28.10
C GLY A 3 -17.63 -28.05 -28.57
N LYS A 4 -16.85 -27.36 -27.73
CA LYS A 4 -16.17 -26.11 -28.09
C LYS A 4 -15.06 -26.36 -29.11
N VAL A 5 -14.91 -25.45 -30.07
CA VAL A 5 -13.84 -25.46 -31.07
C VAL A 5 -12.75 -24.48 -30.66
N ILE A 6 -11.55 -24.98 -30.38
CA ILE A 6 -10.42 -24.18 -29.90
C ILE A 6 -9.26 -24.20 -30.89
N ALA A 7 -8.86 -23.02 -31.38
CA ALA A 7 -7.64 -22.86 -32.18
C ALA A 7 -6.42 -22.65 -31.28
N ILE A 8 -5.30 -23.34 -31.52
CA ILE A 8 -4.11 -23.29 -30.67
C ILE A 8 -2.87 -23.10 -31.53
N THR A 9 -2.14 -21.99 -31.34
CA THR A 9 -0.80 -21.84 -31.94
C THR A 9 0.27 -22.39 -31.00
N GLY A 10 1.38 -22.89 -31.55
CA GLY A 10 2.41 -23.59 -30.77
C GLY A 10 1.91 -24.93 -30.24
N GLY A 11 0.88 -25.51 -30.87
CA GLY A 11 0.18 -26.70 -30.38
C GLY A 11 0.95 -28.02 -30.55
N ALA A 12 2.08 -28.00 -31.25
CA ALA A 12 2.89 -29.20 -31.49
C ALA A 12 3.74 -29.62 -30.29
N SER A 13 3.97 -28.74 -29.31
CA SER A 13 4.85 -29.05 -28.18
C SER A 13 4.56 -28.21 -26.92
N GLY A 14 5.26 -28.52 -25.82
CA GLY A 14 5.26 -27.71 -24.60
C GLY A 14 3.86 -27.38 -24.05
N ILE A 15 3.66 -26.12 -23.64
CA ILE A 15 2.39 -25.64 -23.06
C ILE A 15 1.23 -25.83 -24.05
N GLY A 16 1.47 -25.63 -25.35
CA GLY A 16 0.45 -25.77 -26.38
C GLY A 16 -0.06 -27.21 -26.51
N LEU A 17 0.84 -28.19 -26.55
CA LEU A 17 0.47 -29.60 -26.61
C LEU A 17 -0.22 -30.09 -25.33
N ALA A 18 0.29 -29.69 -24.15
CA ALA A 18 -0.35 -30.02 -22.88
C ALA A 18 -1.75 -29.42 -22.77
N THR A 19 -1.92 -28.18 -23.26
CA THR A 19 -3.23 -27.52 -23.36
C THR A 19 -4.16 -28.26 -24.33
N ALA A 20 -3.66 -28.64 -25.51
CA ALA A 20 -4.42 -29.40 -26.50
C ALA A 20 -4.95 -30.73 -25.92
N LYS A 21 -4.08 -31.51 -25.27
CA LYS A 21 -4.46 -32.76 -24.59
C LYS A 21 -5.52 -32.53 -23.51
N LEU A 22 -5.35 -31.52 -22.65
CA LEU A 22 -6.31 -31.22 -21.59
C LEU A 22 -7.66 -30.73 -22.13
N LEU A 23 -7.67 -29.97 -23.23
CA LEU A 23 -8.91 -29.49 -23.84
C LEU A 23 -9.68 -30.65 -24.48
N VAL A 24 -8.98 -31.53 -25.20
CA VAL A 24 -9.55 -32.74 -25.79
C VAL A 24 -10.08 -33.68 -24.71
N SER A 25 -9.34 -33.89 -23.61
CA SER A 25 -9.80 -34.72 -22.49
C SER A 25 -11.07 -34.19 -21.82
N ARG A 26 -11.38 -32.89 -22.03
CA ARG A 26 -12.62 -32.23 -21.56
C ARG A 26 -13.66 -32.04 -22.68
N GLY A 27 -13.51 -32.76 -23.80
CA GLY A 27 -14.47 -32.83 -24.91
C GLY A 27 -14.39 -31.68 -25.93
N ALA A 28 -13.32 -30.88 -25.94
CA ALA A 28 -13.13 -29.86 -26.97
C ALA A 28 -12.64 -30.48 -28.28
N ARG A 29 -13.03 -29.86 -29.40
CA ARG A 29 -12.45 -30.08 -30.72
C ARG A 29 -11.35 -29.06 -30.92
N ILE A 30 -10.20 -29.48 -31.41
CA ILE A 30 -9.03 -28.61 -31.49
C ILE A 30 -8.52 -28.46 -32.92
N SER A 31 -8.06 -27.26 -33.23
CA SER A 31 -7.22 -27.00 -34.40
C SER A 31 -5.87 -26.50 -33.92
N ILE A 32 -4.82 -27.27 -34.13
CA ILE A 32 -3.47 -26.95 -33.69
C ILE A 32 -2.61 -26.51 -34.87
N ALA A 33 -1.85 -25.44 -34.66
CA ALA A 33 -0.95 -24.88 -35.63
C ALA A 33 0.46 -24.71 -35.05
N ASP A 34 1.45 -24.98 -35.89
CA ASP A 34 2.88 -24.83 -35.60
C ASP A 34 3.63 -24.69 -36.93
N VAL A 35 4.87 -24.21 -36.90
CA VAL A 35 5.72 -24.15 -38.09
C VAL A 35 6.37 -25.52 -38.39
N GLN A 36 6.44 -26.41 -37.41
CA GLN A 36 7.10 -27.71 -37.52
C GLN A 36 6.12 -28.82 -37.91
N GLU A 37 6.04 -29.15 -39.20
CA GLU A 37 5.13 -30.17 -39.74
C GLU A 37 5.27 -31.55 -39.07
N LYS A 38 6.51 -32.01 -38.85
CA LYS A 38 6.74 -33.31 -38.21
C LYS A 38 6.22 -33.33 -36.77
N ALA A 39 6.54 -32.30 -35.98
CA ALA A 39 6.10 -32.20 -34.60
C ALA A 39 4.56 -32.11 -34.50
N LEU A 40 3.90 -31.47 -35.47
CA LEU A 40 2.43 -31.47 -35.55
C LEU A 40 1.84 -32.87 -35.76
N LYS A 41 2.42 -33.66 -36.66
CA LYS A 41 2.00 -35.05 -36.90
C LYS A 41 2.20 -35.93 -35.67
N ASP A 42 3.32 -35.75 -34.98
CA ASP A 42 3.63 -36.46 -33.73
C ASP A 42 2.66 -36.06 -32.60
N ALA A 43 2.36 -34.77 -32.47
CA ALA A 43 1.37 -34.25 -31.53
C ALA A 43 -0.04 -34.80 -31.79
N GLU A 44 -0.49 -34.79 -33.05
CA GLU A 44 -1.78 -35.35 -33.45
C GLU A 44 -1.86 -36.85 -33.13
N SER A 45 -0.82 -37.61 -33.47
CA SER A 45 -0.73 -39.04 -33.18
C SER A 45 -0.76 -39.31 -31.67
N SER A 46 -0.03 -38.53 -30.88
CA SER A 46 -0.03 -38.65 -29.42
C SER A 46 -1.40 -38.34 -28.82
N ILE A 47 -2.09 -37.29 -29.29
CA ILE A 47 -3.44 -36.94 -28.82
C ILE A 47 -4.43 -38.05 -29.19
N LYS A 48 -4.41 -38.54 -30.43
CA LYS A 48 -5.31 -39.61 -30.89
C LYS A 48 -5.04 -40.95 -30.21
N SER A 49 -3.80 -41.23 -29.83
CA SER A 49 -3.46 -42.43 -29.05
C SER A 49 -4.07 -42.39 -27.65
N GLU A 50 -3.97 -41.24 -26.96
CA GLU A 50 -4.52 -41.05 -25.61
C GLU A 50 -6.05 -40.84 -25.62
N TYR A 51 -6.57 -40.23 -26.69
CA TYR A 51 -7.98 -39.88 -26.86
C TYR A 51 -8.46 -40.28 -28.26
N PRO A 52 -8.81 -41.55 -28.51
CA PRO A 52 -9.12 -42.07 -29.85
C PRO A 52 -10.28 -41.39 -30.58
N VAL A 53 -11.20 -40.78 -29.84
CA VAL A 53 -12.35 -40.05 -30.38
C VAL A 53 -12.09 -38.55 -30.58
N ALA A 54 -10.86 -38.09 -30.35
CA ALA A 54 -10.50 -36.69 -30.45
C ALA A 54 -10.55 -36.17 -31.88
N GLU A 55 -11.28 -35.08 -32.09
CA GLU A 55 -11.23 -34.31 -33.34
C GLU A 55 -10.08 -33.30 -33.27
N VAL A 56 -9.04 -33.57 -34.06
CA VAL A 56 -7.82 -32.76 -34.14
C VAL A 56 -7.58 -32.40 -35.61
N ALA A 57 -7.45 -31.11 -35.90
CA ALA A 57 -6.98 -30.62 -37.20
C ALA A 57 -5.60 -29.98 -37.04
N THR A 58 -4.67 -30.31 -37.93
CA THR A 58 -3.29 -29.80 -37.91
C THR A 58 -3.04 -28.87 -39.10
N PHE A 59 -2.34 -27.75 -38.86
CA PHE A 59 -1.97 -26.80 -39.90
C PHE A 59 -0.54 -26.32 -39.73
N VAL A 60 0.24 -26.34 -40.81
CA VAL A 60 1.58 -25.74 -40.83
C VAL A 60 1.42 -24.23 -41.01
N VAL A 61 1.70 -23.45 -39.97
CA VAL A 61 1.47 -22.00 -39.95
C VAL A 61 2.64 -21.28 -39.32
N ASP A 62 3.19 -20.31 -40.05
CA ASP A 62 4.05 -19.27 -39.48
C ASP A 62 3.21 -18.08 -39.06
N VAL A 63 3.11 -17.84 -37.75
CA VAL A 63 2.28 -16.75 -37.19
C VAL A 63 2.76 -15.35 -37.62
N ARG A 64 4.00 -15.21 -38.11
CA ARG A 64 4.51 -13.96 -38.69
C ARG A 64 3.83 -13.62 -40.01
N ASN A 65 3.30 -14.61 -40.73
CA ASN A 65 2.58 -14.41 -41.97
C ASN A 65 1.07 -14.26 -41.69
N SER A 66 0.57 -13.03 -41.75
CA SER A 66 -0.85 -12.76 -41.51
C SER A 66 -1.80 -13.50 -42.47
N GLY A 67 -1.38 -13.74 -43.73
CA GLY A 67 -2.17 -14.48 -44.72
C GLY A 67 -2.36 -15.94 -44.30
N SER A 68 -1.27 -16.62 -43.93
CA SER A 68 -1.32 -18.01 -43.45
C SER A 68 -2.15 -18.18 -42.18
N VAL A 69 -2.10 -17.20 -41.25
CA VAL A 69 -2.95 -17.22 -40.05
C VAL A 69 -4.43 -17.04 -40.41
N ILE A 70 -4.75 -16.14 -41.34
CA ILE A 70 -6.13 -15.95 -41.83
C ILE A 70 -6.64 -17.22 -42.51
N GLU A 71 -5.84 -17.84 -43.38
CA GLU A 71 -6.19 -19.09 -44.07
C GLU A 71 -6.44 -20.22 -43.07
N TRP A 72 -5.57 -20.38 -42.07
CA TRP A 72 -5.74 -21.39 -41.03
C TRP A 72 -7.03 -21.21 -40.22
N ILE A 73 -7.29 -19.99 -39.74
CA ILE A 73 -8.53 -19.72 -38.98
C ILE A 73 -9.76 -19.90 -39.86
N THR A 74 -9.71 -19.46 -41.11
CA THR A 74 -10.80 -19.66 -42.09
C THR A 74 -11.05 -21.15 -42.34
N ALA A 75 -9.99 -21.94 -42.53
CA ALA A 75 -10.11 -23.39 -42.71
C ALA A 75 -10.67 -24.08 -41.46
N THR A 76 -10.25 -23.66 -40.26
CA THR A 76 -10.77 -24.16 -38.98
C THR A 76 -12.26 -23.90 -38.86
N VAL A 77 -12.70 -22.67 -39.14
CA VAL A 77 -14.12 -22.29 -39.10
C VAL A 77 -14.91 -23.03 -40.19
N LYS A 78 -14.35 -23.20 -41.39
CA LYS A 78 -14.99 -23.98 -42.47
C LYS A 78 -15.17 -25.44 -42.08
N GLN A 79 -14.20 -26.04 -41.39
CA GLN A 79 -14.24 -27.44 -40.99
C GLN A 79 -15.21 -27.69 -39.84
N TYR A 80 -15.20 -26.86 -38.81
CA TYR A 80 -15.96 -27.09 -37.58
C TYR A 80 -17.22 -26.21 -37.42
N GLY A 81 -17.44 -25.28 -38.35
CA GLY A 81 -18.58 -24.37 -38.43
C GLY A 81 -18.53 -23.18 -37.47
N ARG A 82 -17.58 -23.13 -36.52
CA ARG A 82 -17.48 -22.11 -35.47
C ARG A 82 -16.07 -22.00 -34.90
N LEU A 83 -15.83 -20.95 -34.11
CA LEU A 83 -14.64 -20.76 -33.30
C LEU A 83 -15.04 -20.23 -31.92
N ASP A 84 -14.87 -21.05 -30.89
CA ASP A 84 -15.33 -20.77 -29.51
C ASP A 84 -14.22 -20.28 -28.61
N GLY A 85 -12.97 -20.55 -28.97
CA GLY A 85 -11.84 -19.97 -28.29
C GLY A 85 -10.54 -20.11 -29.04
N ALA A 86 -9.54 -19.39 -28.57
CA ALA A 86 -8.19 -19.50 -29.10
C ALA A 86 -7.14 -19.40 -28.02
N ALA A 87 -6.11 -20.23 -28.09
CA ALA A 87 -4.92 -20.17 -27.26
C ALA A 87 -3.73 -19.78 -28.14
N ASN A 88 -3.32 -18.52 -28.05
CA ASN A 88 -2.18 -17.99 -28.81
C ASN A 88 -0.90 -18.25 -28.00
N LEU A 89 -0.38 -19.48 -28.10
CA LEU A 89 0.72 -19.99 -27.29
C LEU A 89 2.03 -20.14 -28.06
N ALA A 90 2.04 -19.90 -29.38
CA ALA A 90 3.26 -19.84 -30.16
C ALA A 90 4.21 -18.79 -29.59
N GLY A 91 5.48 -19.17 -29.46
CA GLY A 91 6.52 -18.28 -29.03
C GLY A 91 7.90 -18.84 -29.32
N VAL A 92 8.86 -17.94 -29.38
CA VAL A 92 10.28 -18.25 -29.50
C VAL A 92 11.02 -17.50 -28.42
N PHE A 93 12.04 -18.15 -27.87
CA PHE A 93 12.94 -17.55 -26.91
C PHE A 93 14.35 -17.72 -27.45
N LYS A 94 15.01 -16.60 -27.71
CA LYS A 94 16.42 -16.56 -28.08
C LYS A 94 17.06 -15.51 -27.19
N ALA A 95 17.66 -15.97 -26.10
CA ALA A 95 18.51 -15.14 -25.28
C ALA A 95 19.95 -15.22 -25.82
N SER A 96 20.83 -14.36 -25.33
CA SER A 96 22.28 -14.58 -25.33
C SER A 96 22.77 -14.21 -23.94
N MET A 97 23.51 -15.09 -23.27
CA MET A 97 24.00 -14.79 -21.91
C MET A 97 24.94 -13.56 -21.88
N ASP A 98 25.63 -13.29 -23.00
CA ASP A 98 26.46 -12.10 -23.21
C ASP A 98 25.74 -11.02 -24.05
N GLY A 99 24.47 -11.24 -24.37
CA GLY A 99 23.65 -10.32 -25.15
C GLY A 99 23.26 -9.10 -24.34
N THR A 100 23.41 -7.93 -24.92
CA THR A 100 22.95 -6.66 -24.35
C THR A 100 22.02 -5.98 -25.34
N VAL A 101 21.32 -4.93 -24.92
CA VAL A 101 20.57 -4.09 -25.86
C VAL A 101 21.50 -3.50 -26.93
N GLU A 102 22.77 -3.28 -26.60
CA GLU A 102 23.78 -2.73 -27.51
C GLU A 102 24.20 -3.73 -28.60
N THR A 103 24.11 -5.03 -28.32
CA THR A 103 24.52 -6.11 -29.24
C THR A 103 23.34 -6.84 -29.88
N GLU A 104 22.11 -6.43 -29.57
CA GLU A 104 20.88 -6.97 -30.17
C GLU A 104 20.82 -6.58 -31.66
N ASP A 105 20.81 -7.58 -32.53
CA ASP A 105 20.71 -7.35 -33.97
C ASP A 105 19.25 -7.23 -34.43
N ASP A 106 19.01 -6.40 -35.44
CA ASP A 106 17.67 -6.13 -35.98
C ASP A 106 16.95 -7.42 -36.42
N LYS A 107 17.68 -8.42 -36.95
CA LYS A 107 17.03 -9.65 -37.43
C LYS A 107 16.51 -10.48 -36.26
N ASN A 108 17.27 -10.59 -35.18
CA ASN A 108 16.85 -11.28 -33.98
C ASN A 108 15.69 -10.55 -33.28
N TRP A 109 15.77 -9.22 -33.19
CA TRP A 109 14.69 -8.36 -32.69
C TRP A 109 13.40 -8.55 -33.49
N ASP A 110 13.45 -8.35 -34.81
CA ASP A 110 12.31 -8.47 -35.70
C ASP A 110 11.73 -9.88 -35.72
N PHE A 111 12.58 -10.91 -35.63
CA PHE A 111 12.13 -12.29 -35.52
C PHE A 111 11.35 -12.52 -34.23
N MET A 112 11.91 -12.13 -33.08
CA MET A 112 11.26 -12.32 -31.78
C MET A 112 9.96 -11.53 -31.66
N LEU A 113 9.95 -10.24 -32.00
CA LEU A 113 8.72 -9.44 -32.02
C LEU A 113 7.73 -10.00 -33.04
N GLY A 114 8.22 -10.38 -34.22
CA GLY A 114 7.47 -10.99 -35.30
C GLY A 114 6.66 -12.20 -34.82
N VAL A 115 7.30 -13.14 -34.13
CA VAL A 115 6.62 -14.35 -33.64
C VAL A 115 5.80 -14.05 -32.38
N ASN A 116 6.41 -13.46 -31.35
CA ASN A 116 5.81 -13.38 -30.01
C ASN A 116 4.73 -12.31 -29.88
N LEU A 117 4.84 -11.19 -30.61
CA LEU A 117 3.95 -10.04 -30.47
C LEU A 117 3.10 -9.85 -31.73
N THR A 118 3.75 -9.62 -32.86
CA THR A 118 3.08 -9.42 -34.15
C THR A 118 2.28 -10.65 -34.54
N GLY A 119 2.80 -11.86 -34.27
CA GLY A 119 2.07 -13.11 -34.47
C GLY A 119 0.81 -13.22 -33.62
N VAL A 120 0.86 -12.82 -32.35
CA VAL A 120 -0.33 -12.73 -31.49
C VAL A 120 -1.33 -11.71 -32.05
N MET A 121 -0.86 -10.56 -32.54
CA MET A 121 -1.71 -9.57 -33.20
C MET A 121 -2.37 -10.14 -34.47
N HIS A 122 -1.64 -10.85 -35.32
CA HIS A 122 -2.20 -11.54 -36.49
C HIS A 122 -3.26 -12.56 -36.10
N CYS A 123 -3.00 -13.35 -35.06
CA CYS A 123 -3.95 -14.32 -34.52
C CYS A 123 -5.23 -13.62 -34.05
N LEU A 124 -5.12 -12.59 -33.21
CA LEU A 124 -6.25 -11.80 -32.73
C LEU A 124 -7.06 -11.21 -33.90
N ARG A 125 -6.37 -10.62 -34.89
CA ARG A 125 -6.98 -10.04 -36.10
C ARG A 125 -7.75 -11.08 -36.90
N ALA A 126 -7.23 -12.29 -37.05
CA ALA A 126 -7.87 -13.38 -37.79
C ALA A 126 -9.00 -14.04 -36.99
N GLN A 127 -8.87 -14.17 -35.67
CA GLN A 127 -9.80 -14.89 -34.79
C GLN A 127 -11.06 -14.08 -34.45
N LEU A 128 -10.88 -12.81 -34.06
CA LEU A 128 -11.96 -11.94 -33.56
C LEU A 128 -13.14 -11.73 -34.54
N PRO A 129 -12.98 -11.75 -35.87
CA PRO A 129 -14.09 -11.69 -36.81
C PRO A 129 -15.01 -12.92 -36.77
N HIS A 130 -14.49 -14.09 -36.39
CA HIS A 130 -15.23 -15.36 -36.37
C HIS A 130 -15.76 -15.75 -34.98
N MET A 131 -15.47 -14.94 -33.97
CA MET A 131 -15.89 -15.17 -32.58
C MET A 131 -17.16 -14.41 -32.24
N THR A 132 -18.03 -15.06 -31.48
CA THR A 132 -19.31 -14.50 -31.00
C THR A 132 -19.36 -14.52 -29.47
N SER A 133 -20.44 -14.00 -28.90
CA SER A 133 -20.61 -13.90 -27.45
C SER A 133 -20.40 -15.26 -26.76
N GLY A 134 -19.62 -15.25 -25.68
CA GLY A 134 -19.22 -16.46 -24.95
C GLY A 134 -17.86 -17.04 -25.40
N ALA A 135 -17.29 -16.54 -26.50
CA ALA A 135 -15.95 -16.95 -26.92
C ALA A 135 -14.83 -16.34 -26.05
N SER A 136 -13.67 -17.01 -26.02
CA SER A 136 -12.54 -16.58 -25.20
C SER A 136 -11.18 -16.79 -25.87
N ILE A 137 -10.30 -15.80 -25.77
CA ILE A 137 -8.92 -15.85 -26.24
C ILE A 137 -7.96 -15.79 -25.05
N VAL A 138 -6.95 -16.66 -25.05
CA VAL A 138 -5.85 -16.65 -24.10
C VAL A 138 -4.53 -16.48 -24.85
N ASN A 139 -3.81 -15.39 -24.55
CA ASN A 139 -2.49 -15.11 -25.12
C ASN A 139 -1.38 -15.52 -24.15
N ALA A 140 -0.29 -16.09 -24.66
CA ALA A 140 0.91 -16.36 -23.87
C ALA A 140 1.81 -15.13 -23.81
N ALA A 141 1.78 -14.42 -22.68
CA ALA A 141 2.86 -13.53 -22.28
C ALA A 141 4.02 -14.38 -21.70
N SER A 142 4.63 -13.91 -20.63
CA SER A 142 5.67 -14.61 -19.87
C SER A 142 5.82 -13.91 -18.53
N ILE A 143 6.45 -14.52 -17.54
CA ILE A 143 7.01 -13.79 -16.40
C ILE A 143 7.89 -12.62 -16.88
N LEU A 144 8.63 -12.80 -17.98
CA LEU A 144 9.40 -11.74 -18.65
C LEU A 144 8.54 -10.70 -19.40
N GLY A 145 7.22 -10.87 -19.39
CA GLY A 145 6.23 -9.86 -19.79
C GLY A 145 5.77 -8.97 -18.62
N LEU A 146 6.11 -9.33 -17.38
CA LEU A 146 5.82 -8.56 -16.16
C LEU A 146 7.10 -7.95 -15.54
N GLN A 147 8.27 -8.47 -15.93
CA GLN A 147 9.59 -8.01 -15.50
C GLN A 147 10.61 -8.17 -16.64
N GLY A 148 11.73 -7.44 -16.61
CA GLY A 148 12.83 -7.63 -17.57
C GLY A 148 13.83 -8.70 -17.11
N ALA A 149 14.65 -9.20 -18.03
CA ALA A 149 15.85 -10.00 -17.73
C ALA A 149 16.99 -9.62 -18.70
N ALA A 150 18.22 -9.49 -18.17
CA ALA A 150 19.40 -9.25 -19.00
C ALA A 150 19.58 -10.37 -20.04
N GLY A 151 20.12 -10.04 -21.22
CA GLY A 151 20.23 -11.00 -22.32
C GLY A 151 18.94 -11.37 -23.04
N SER A 152 17.79 -10.75 -22.70
CA SER A 152 16.48 -11.11 -23.26
C SER A 152 15.62 -9.91 -23.70
N ALA A 153 16.26 -8.81 -24.10
CA ALA A 153 15.59 -7.53 -24.35
C ALA A 153 14.44 -7.63 -25.38
N ALA A 154 14.67 -8.21 -26.56
CA ALA A 154 13.59 -8.34 -27.54
C ALA A 154 12.48 -9.30 -27.08
N TYR A 155 12.84 -10.38 -26.37
CA TYR A 155 11.85 -11.31 -25.80
C TYR A 155 10.98 -10.61 -24.76
N ALA A 156 11.57 -9.90 -23.80
CA ALA A 156 10.85 -9.17 -22.77
C ALA A 156 9.96 -8.07 -23.37
N ALA A 157 10.48 -7.29 -24.32
CA ALA A 157 9.72 -6.28 -25.05
C ALA A 157 8.51 -6.89 -25.77
N SER A 158 8.71 -8.00 -26.48
CA SER A 158 7.64 -8.70 -27.18
C SER A 158 6.54 -9.19 -26.22
N LYS A 159 6.91 -9.76 -25.06
CA LYS A 159 5.95 -10.30 -24.07
C LYS A 159 5.25 -9.21 -23.25
N HIS A 160 5.88 -8.06 -23.00
CA HIS A 160 5.19 -6.87 -22.47
C HIS A 160 4.17 -6.32 -23.48
N GLY A 161 4.54 -6.29 -24.77
CA GLY A 161 3.64 -5.91 -25.85
C GLY A 161 2.38 -6.78 -25.90
N VAL A 162 2.50 -8.09 -25.64
CA VAL A 162 1.36 -9.01 -25.60
C VAL A 162 0.37 -8.62 -24.51
N LEU A 163 0.82 -8.15 -23.33
CA LEU A 163 -0.07 -7.67 -22.28
C LEU A 163 -0.82 -6.41 -22.68
N GLY A 164 -0.12 -5.44 -23.28
CA GLY A 164 -0.73 -4.22 -23.80
C GLY A 164 -1.79 -4.52 -24.86
N LEU A 165 -1.43 -5.34 -25.85
CA LEU A 165 -2.31 -5.78 -26.92
C LEU A 165 -3.53 -6.55 -26.42
N THR A 166 -3.35 -7.44 -25.44
CA THR A 166 -4.43 -8.18 -24.79
C THR A 166 -5.42 -7.23 -24.13
N ARG A 167 -4.95 -6.21 -23.42
CA ARG A 167 -5.81 -5.21 -22.76
C ARG A 167 -6.60 -4.38 -23.77
N SER A 168 -5.97 -3.95 -24.86
CA SER A 168 -6.66 -3.21 -25.94
C SER A 168 -7.72 -4.09 -26.60
N SER A 169 -7.34 -5.32 -26.96
CA SER A 169 -8.25 -6.27 -27.62
C SER A 169 -9.42 -6.67 -26.72
N ALA A 170 -9.20 -6.81 -25.41
CA ALA A 170 -10.29 -7.08 -24.45
C ALA A 170 -11.32 -5.95 -24.43
N LYS A 171 -10.87 -4.69 -24.49
CA LYS A 171 -11.78 -3.52 -24.57
C LYS A 171 -12.51 -3.46 -25.90
N GLU A 172 -11.84 -3.76 -27.00
CA GLU A 172 -12.43 -3.75 -28.34
C GLU A 172 -13.46 -4.87 -28.55
N ALA A 173 -13.16 -6.06 -28.03
CA ALA A 173 -13.95 -7.28 -28.19
C ALA A 173 -15.05 -7.44 -27.15
N GLY A 174 -14.96 -6.74 -26.01
CA GLY A 174 -15.95 -6.84 -24.92
C GLY A 174 -17.39 -6.57 -25.36
N LYS A 175 -17.61 -5.63 -26.29
CA LYS A 175 -18.95 -5.34 -26.86
C LYS A 175 -19.55 -6.51 -27.65
N LYS A 176 -18.72 -7.46 -28.11
CA LYS A 176 -19.15 -8.69 -28.79
C LYS A 176 -19.38 -9.85 -27.81
N GLY A 177 -19.17 -9.64 -26.51
CA GLY A 177 -19.20 -10.70 -25.50
C GLY A 177 -18.02 -11.67 -25.58
N VAL A 178 -16.90 -11.25 -26.20
CA VAL A 178 -15.68 -12.06 -26.34
C VAL A 178 -14.66 -11.64 -25.28
N ARG A 179 -14.13 -12.60 -24.53
CA ARG A 179 -13.12 -12.36 -23.50
C ARG A 179 -11.72 -12.51 -24.07
N VAL A 180 -10.80 -11.65 -23.65
CA VAL A 180 -9.39 -11.72 -24.09
C VAL A 180 -8.51 -11.59 -22.85
N ASN A 181 -7.76 -12.63 -22.54
CA ASN A 181 -6.87 -12.74 -21.39
C ASN A 181 -5.45 -13.06 -21.82
N ALA A 182 -4.50 -12.82 -20.93
CA ALA A 182 -3.14 -13.31 -21.07
C ALA A 182 -2.74 -14.08 -19.82
N ILE A 183 -1.88 -15.07 -20.01
CA ILE A 183 -1.16 -15.72 -18.91
C ILE A 183 0.32 -15.34 -18.99
N ALA A 184 0.97 -15.28 -17.83
CA ALA A 184 2.40 -15.01 -17.71
C ALA A 184 3.11 -16.20 -17.05
N PRO A 185 3.38 -17.30 -17.78
CA PRO A 185 4.07 -18.46 -17.22
C PRO A 185 5.47 -18.10 -16.74
N GLY A 186 5.91 -18.74 -15.64
CA GLY A 186 7.30 -18.74 -15.18
C GLY A 186 8.22 -19.60 -16.06
N TYR A 187 9.31 -20.12 -15.50
CA TYR A 187 10.17 -21.08 -16.20
C TYR A 187 9.47 -22.44 -16.31
N ILE A 188 8.99 -22.76 -17.50
CA ILE A 188 8.31 -24.02 -17.80
C ILE A 188 9.23 -24.89 -18.65
N ALA A 189 9.39 -26.15 -18.24
CA ALA A 189 10.17 -27.16 -18.96
C ALA A 189 9.51 -27.45 -20.32
N THR A 190 9.91 -26.69 -21.33
CA THR A 190 9.39 -26.77 -22.70
C THR A 190 10.53 -26.99 -23.68
N PRO A 191 10.28 -27.63 -24.84
CA PRO A 191 11.31 -27.77 -25.88
C PRO A 191 11.91 -26.45 -26.34
N MET A 192 11.11 -25.36 -26.38
CA MET A 192 11.59 -24.01 -26.67
C MET A 192 12.68 -23.56 -25.69
N LEU A 193 12.46 -23.77 -24.39
CA LEU A 193 13.43 -23.39 -23.38
C LEU A 193 14.67 -24.31 -23.39
N ALA A 194 14.47 -25.61 -23.62
CA ALA A 194 15.57 -26.57 -23.74
C ALA A 194 16.49 -26.25 -24.94
N ALA A 195 15.91 -25.98 -26.12
CA ALA A 195 16.66 -25.62 -27.32
C ALA A 195 17.45 -24.31 -27.14
N ALA A 196 16.87 -23.31 -26.48
CA ALA A 196 17.57 -22.09 -26.15
C ALA A 196 18.75 -22.31 -25.19
N MET A 197 18.71 -23.34 -24.34
CA MET A 197 19.81 -23.70 -23.44
C MET A 197 20.93 -24.46 -24.17
N GLU A 198 20.59 -25.27 -25.18
CA GLU A 198 21.55 -26.02 -26.00
C GLU A 198 22.37 -25.13 -26.95
N ASP A 199 21.74 -24.12 -27.57
CA ASP A 199 22.39 -23.15 -28.47
C ASP A 199 23.49 -22.31 -27.77
N HIS A 200 23.54 -22.30 -26.43
CA HIS A 200 24.51 -21.56 -25.63
C HIS A 200 25.75 -22.36 -25.20
N GLY A 201 25.99 -23.55 -25.77
CA GLY A 201 27.20 -24.32 -25.51
C GLY A 201 27.31 -24.91 -24.10
N SER A 202 26.23 -24.87 -23.32
CA SER A 202 26.12 -25.59 -22.06
C SER A 202 25.89 -27.08 -22.38
N SER A 203 26.94 -27.89 -22.28
CA SER A 203 26.86 -29.35 -22.46
C SER A 203 26.28 -30.09 -21.25
N ASN A 204 25.90 -29.38 -20.18
CA ASN A 204 25.40 -29.96 -18.95
C ASN A 204 23.98 -29.44 -18.65
N THR A 205 22.97 -30.22 -19.06
CA THR A 205 21.54 -29.87 -18.91
C THR A 205 21.10 -29.74 -17.44
N ASP A 206 21.90 -30.25 -16.49
CA ASP A 206 21.60 -30.24 -15.06
C ASP A 206 21.96 -28.93 -14.36
N ASP A 207 23.11 -28.30 -14.67
CA ASP A 207 23.53 -27.02 -14.07
C ASP A 207 22.59 -25.85 -14.45
N VAL A 208 22.03 -25.89 -15.67
CA VAL A 208 21.09 -24.85 -16.13
C VAL A 208 19.66 -25.12 -15.66
N ARG A 209 19.27 -26.39 -15.47
CA ARG A 209 18.03 -26.74 -14.75
C ARG A 209 18.07 -26.25 -13.32
N GLU A 210 19.19 -26.38 -12.63
CA GLU A 210 19.41 -25.82 -11.29
C GLU A 210 19.46 -24.28 -11.33
N GLY A 211 20.11 -23.66 -12.30
CA GLY A 211 20.16 -22.19 -12.46
C GLY A 211 18.78 -21.54 -12.66
N GLY A 212 17.97 -22.05 -13.58
CA GLY A 212 16.60 -21.56 -13.81
C GLY A 212 15.63 -21.93 -12.68
N ALA A 213 15.86 -23.04 -11.98
CA ALA A 213 15.09 -23.45 -10.81
C ALA A 213 15.47 -22.71 -9.53
N SER A 214 16.72 -22.23 -9.41
CA SER A 214 17.22 -21.54 -8.21
C SER A 214 16.46 -20.25 -7.89
N GLY A 215 15.98 -19.55 -8.94
CA GLY A 215 15.13 -18.36 -8.84
C GLY A 215 13.62 -18.64 -8.85
N VAL A 216 13.19 -19.90 -8.98
CA VAL A 216 11.79 -20.31 -8.90
C VAL A 216 11.52 -20.79 -7.48
N ALA A 217 10.48 -20.26 -6.83
CA ALA A 217 10.19 -20.54 -5.42
C ALA A 217 10.05 -22.04 -5.08
N LEU A 218 9.56 -22.85 -6.02
CA LEU A 218 9.42 -24.31 -5.86
C LEU A 218 10.69 -25.11 -6.22
N ARG A 219 11.80 -24.43 -6.51
CA ARG A 219 13.12 -25.00 -6.82
C ARG A 219 13.10 -26.06 -7.93
N ARG A 220 12.17 -25.89 -8.87
CA ARG A 220 12.09 -26.64 -10.12
C ARG A 220 11.38 -25.81 -11.16
N MET A 221 11.60 -26.14 -12.42
CA MET A 221 10.74 -25.63 -13.48
C MET A 221 9.31 -26.18 -13.34
N GLY A 222 8.34 -25.37 -13.74
CA GLY A 222 6.97 -25.82 -13.91
C GLY A 222 6.87 -26.79 -15.08
N LYS A 223 5.90 -27.71 -15.03
CA LYS A 223 5.59 -28.58 -16.16
C LYS A 223 4.53 -27.92 -17.05
N PRO A 224 4.55 -28.16 -18.37
CA PRO A 224 3.48 -27.70 -19.27
C PRO A 224 2.07 -28.03 -18.78
N GLU A 225 1.89 -29.20 -18.18
CA GLU A 225 0.63 -29.71 -17.62
C GLU A 225 0.16 -28.92 -16.39
N GLU A 226 1.04 -28.13 -15.76
CA GLU A 226 0.68 -27.25 -14.63
C GLU A 226 0.18 -25.88 -15.12
N VAL A 227 0.45 -25.52 -16.37
CA VAL A 227 -0.03 -24.27 -17.00
C VAL A 227 -1.32 -24.50 -17.77
N ALA A 228 -1.45 -25.65 -18.43
CA ALA A 228 -2.63 -26.03 -19.21
C ALA A 228 -3.96 -25.86 -18.46
N PRO A 229 -4.10 -26.19 -17.15
CA PRO A 229 -5.34 -25.97 -16.39
C PRO A 229 -5.76 -24.52 -16.31
N LEU A 230 -4.81 -23.57 -16.19
CA LEU A 230 -5.11 -22.14 -16.17
C LEU A 230 -5.59 -21.66 -17.55
N VAL A 231 -4.95 -22.13 -18.63
CA VAL A 231 -5.41 -21.83 -20.00
C VAL A 231 -6.81 -22.37 -20.22
N ALA A 232 -7.06 -23.63 -19.86
CA ALA A 232 -8.37 -24.25 -19.97
C ALA A 232 -9.42 -23.51 -19.12
N PHE A 233 -9.09 -23.11 -17.89
CA PHE A 233 -9.97 -22.29 -17.06
C PHE A 233 -10.34 -20.97 -17.73
N LEU A 234 -9.34 -20.21 -18.22
CA LEU A 234 -9.57 -18.92 -18.87
C LEU A 234 -10.36 -19.03 -20.19
N LEU A 235 -10.23 -20.15 -20.92
CA LEU A 235 -11.03 -20.46 -22.11
C LEU A 235 -12.46 -20.91 -21.76
N SER A 236 -12.68 -21.42 -20.56
CA SER A 236 -13.97 -21.99 -20.13
C SER A 236 -14.95 -20.92 -19.67
N ASP A 237 -16.21 -21.31 -19.50
CA ASP A 237 -17.25 -20.44 -18.93
C ASP A 237 -17.05 -20.21 -17.43
N ASP A 238 -16.19 -20.99 -16.76
CA ASP A 238 -15.80 -20.75 -15.36
C ASP A 238 -15.02 -19.43 -15.20
N ALA A 239 -14.45 -18.92 -16.29
CA ALA A 239 -13.83 -17.61 -16.37
C ALA A 239 -14.75 -16.55 -17.02
N SER A 240 -16.07 -16.76 -17.02
CA SER A 240 -17.10 -15.93 -17.68
C SER A 240 -17.04 -14.43 -17.37
N PHE A 241 -16.40 -14.03 -16.27
CA PHE A 241 -16.19 -12.62 -15.91
C PHE A 241 -14.70 -12.22 -15.76
N ILE A 242 -13.78 -13.08 -16.18
CA ILE A 242 -12.34 -12.81 -16.18
C ILE A 242 -11.94 -12.43 -17.60
N THR A 243 -11.65 -11.15 -17.79
CA THR A 243 -11.07 -10.59 -19.00
C THR A 243 -10.10 -9.47 -18.59
N GLY A 244 -8.79 -9.67 -18.81
CA GLY A 244 -7.74 -8.68 -18.50
C GLY A 244 -7.22 -8.55 -17.05
N ALA A 245 -7.23 -9.60 -16.20
CA ALA A 245 -6.81 -9.56 -14.77
C ALA A 245 -5.28 -9.36 -14.52
N LEU A 246 -4.73 -8.81 -13.41
CA LEU A 246 -5.19 -8.06 -12.21
C LEU A 246 -4.04 -7.07 -11.83
N SER A 247 -4.32 -5.82 -11.48
CA SER A 247 -3.33 -4.73 -11.44
C SER A 247 -3.35 -3.96 -10.12
N ASP A 248 -2.22 -3.37 -9.71
CA ASP A 248 -2.12 -2.42 -8.59
C ASP A 248 -2.89 -1.10 -8.81
N ILE A 249 -3.46 -0.87 -10.01
CA ILE A 249 -4.16 0.37 -10.39
C ILE A 249 -5.25 0.80 -9.39
N PRO A 250 -6.16 -0.07 -8.88
CA PRO A 250 -7.13 0.34 -7.87
C PRO A 250 -6.44 0.90 -6.61
N GLY A 251 -5.39 0.24 -6.11
CA GLY A 251 -4.59 0.72 -4.98
C GLY A 251 -3.91 2.06 -5.24
N VAL A 252 -3.38 2.25 -6.46
CA VAL A 252 -2.82 3.53 -6.94
C VAL A 252 -3.88 4.63 -6.90
N ILE A 253 -5.06 4.39 -7.49
CA ILE A 253 -6.17 5.36 -7.54
C ILE A 253 -6.63 5.70 -6.12
N TRP A 254 -6.82 4.70 -5.26
CA TRP A 254 -7.30 4.91 -3.88
C TRP A 254 -6.30 5.68 -3.03
N THR A 255 -5.00 5.45 -3.23
CA THR A 255 -3.95 6.24 -2.57
C THR A 255 -3.97 7.69 -3.05
N LEU A 256 -4.07 7.94 -4.36
CA LEU A 256 -4.10 9.30 -4.92
C LEU A 256 -5.37 10.08 -4.52
N GLN A 257 -6.50 9.39 -4.38
CA GLN A 257 -7.75 9.99 -3.91
C GLN A 257 -7.77 10.26 -2.40
N GLY A 258 -6.82 9.70 -1.64
CA GLY A 258 -6.84 9.72 -0.18
C GLY A 258 -8.01 8.91 0.39
N ARG A 259 -8.34 7.77 -0.24
CA ARG A 259 -9.48 6.91 0.11
C ARG A 259 -9.09 5.45 0.34
N MET A 260 -7.79 5.16 0.45
CA MET A 260 -7.26 3.80 0.65
C MET A 260 -7.89 3.10 1.88
N PRO A 261 -7.92 3.68 3.10
CA PRO A 261 -8.55 3.02 4.24
C PRO A 261 -10.05 2.76 4.04
N MET A 262 -10.79 3.73 3.52
CA MET A 262 -12.25 3.61 3.33
C MET A 262 -12.61 2.56 2.29
N ASN A 263 -11.85 2.47 1.19
CA ASN A 263 -12.08 1.42 0.19
C ASN A 263 -11.67 0.04 0.70
N THR A 264 -10.59 -0.05 1.48
CA THR A 264 -10.19 -1.31 2.16
C THR A 264 -11.24 -1.77 3.17
N ARG A 265 -11.83 -0.87 3.97
CA ARG A 265 -12.94 -1.19 4.87
C ARG A 265 -14.10 -1.85 4.12
N ARG A 266 -14.54 -1.26 3.00
CA ARG A 266 -15.64 -1.84 2.19
C ARG A 266 -15.35 -3.24 1.70
N LEU A 267 -14.07 -3.56 1.44
CA LEU A 267 -13.66 -4.92 1.11
C LEU A 267 -13.74 -5.82 2.35
N HIS A 268 -13.27 -5.36 3.51
CA HIS A 268 -13.39 -6.11 4.76
C HIS A 268 -14.85 -6.38 5.15
N ASP A 269 -15.72 -5.38 5.07
CA ASP A 269 -17.15 -5.52 5.37
C ASP A 269 -17.82 -6.57 4.47
N LYS A 270 -17.30 -6.75 3.24
CA LYS A 270 -17.83 -7.71 2.26
C LYS A 270 -17.21 -9.11 2.34
N TYR A 271 -15.90 -9.19 2.57
CA TYR A 271 -15.13 -10.43 2.40
C TYR A 271 -14.51 -10.95 3.71
N GLY A 272 -14.67 -10.23 4.81
CA GLY A 272 -14.18 -10.59 6.13
C GLY A 272 -12.81 -10.01 6.46
N SER A 273 -12.17 -10.59 7.48
CA SER A 273 -10.99 -9.99 8.11
C SER A 273 -9.72 -9.98 7.27
N VAL A 274 -9.69 -10.70 6.15
CA VAL A 274 -8.53 -10.85 5.27
C VAL A 274 -8.93 -10.59 3.83
N VAL A 275 -8.34 -9.58 3.19
CA VAL A 275 -8.67 -9.19 1.82
C VAL A 275 -7.41 -8.94 0.99
N ARG A 276 -7.43 -9.34 -0.27
CA ARG A 276 -6.34 -9.06 -1.22
C ARG A 276 -6.62 -7.74 -1.93
N LEU A 277 -5.73 -6.76 -1.75
CA LEU A 277 -5.88 -5.41 -2.32
C LEU A 277 -5.21 -5.27 -3.70
N SER A 278 -4.16 -6.04 -3.93
CA SER A 278 -3.44 -6.09 -5.20
C SER A 278 -2.81 -7.47 -5.41
N PRO A 279 -2.20 -7.78 -6.57
CA PRO A 279 -1.64 -9.11 -6.84
C PRO A 279 -0.79 -9.67 -5.69
N ASN A 280 0.02 -8.81 -5.06
CA ASN A 280 0.95 -9.18 -3.98
C ASN A 280 0.67 -8.45 -2.65
N GLU A 281 -0.53 -7.91 -2.42
CA GLU A 281 -0.88 -7.19 -1.20
C GLU A 281 -2.11 -7.77 -0.50
N ILE A 282 -1.98 -8.07 0.79
CA ILE A 282 -3.04 -8.57 1.65
C ILE A 282 -3.23 -7.60 2.83
N ALA A 283 -4.46 -7.14 3.04
CA ALA A 283 -4.85 -6.36 4.20
C ALA A 283 -5.62 -7.24 5.19
N PHE A 284 -5.33 -7.03 6.47
CA PHE A 284 -5.97 -7.67 7.61
C PHE A 284 -6.67 -6.62 8.47
N ASN A 285 -7.65 -7.01 9.27
CA ASN A 285 -8.28 -6.14 10.27
C ASN A 285 -8.45 -6.78 11.67
N SER A 286 -7.84 -7.93 11.93
CA SER A 286 -7.99 -8.69 13.18
C SER A 286 -6.92 -8.34 14.24
N VAL A 287 -7.20 -8.71 15.50
CA VAL A 287 -6.25 -8.57 16.62
C VAL A 287 -5.03 -9.49 16.45
N LEU A 288 -5.21 -10.69 15.91
CA LEU A 288 -4.12 -11.64 15.76
C LEU A 288 -3.14 -11.16 14.68
N ALA A 289 -3.64 -10.65 13.55
CA ALA A 289 -2.81 -10.05 12.51
C ALA A 289 -1.97 -8.87 13.03
N TRP A 290 -2.48 -8.06 13.97
CA TRP A 290 -1.69 -7.02 14.62
C TRP A 290 -0.43 -7.58 15.28
N ASN A 291 -0.60 -8.64 16.07
CA ASN A 291 0.49 -9.28 16.78
C ASN A 291 1.46 -9.97 15.82
N ASP A 292 0.95 -10.69 14.82
CA ASP A 292 1.77 -11.43 13.86
C ASP A 292 2.61 -10.52 12.95
N ILE A 293 2.03 -9.38 12.50
CA ILE A 293 2.68 -8.47 11.56
C ILE A 293 3.60 -7.47 12.28
N TYR A 294 3.18 -6.95 13.44
CA TYR A 294 3.85 -5.81 14.09
C TYR A 294 4.44 -6.11 15.46
N GLY A 295 4.03 -7.21 16.11
CA GLY A 295 4.51 -7.58 17.44
C GLY A 295 5.99 -8.00 17.46
N HIS A 296 6.52 -8.20 18.67
CA HIS A 296 7.86 -8.77 18.85
C HIS A 296 7.85 -10.25 18.48
N ARG A 297 8.61 -10.64 17.45
CA ARG A 297 8.61 -12.01 16.94
C ARG A 297 9.74 -12.84 17.55
N ILE A 298 9.54 -13.39 18.75
CA ILE A 298 10.58 -14.15 19.46
C ILE A 298 11.04 -15.35 18.62
N GLY A 299 12.36 -15.46 18.39
CA GLY A 299 12.96 -16.53 17.60
C GLY A 299 12.72 -16.43 16.09
N ARG A 300 12.11 -15.34 15.61
CA ARG A 300 11.91 -15.05 14.17
C ARG A 300 12.38 -13.62 13.88
N ARG A 301 12.66 -13.32 12.62
CA ARG A 301 13.02 -11.95 12.22
C ARG A 301 11.77 -11.09 12.12
N ASP A 302 11.81 -9.86 12.62
CA ASP A 302 10.73 -8.89 12.39
C ASP A 302 10.59 -8.58 10.90
N TYR A 303 9.36 -8.26 10.46
CA TYR A 303 9.17 -7.87 9.06
C TYR A 303 9.78 -6.50 8.75
N ALA A 304 10.48 -6.45 7.61
CA ALA A 304 10.96 -5.19 7.05
C ALA A 304 9.77 -4.31 6.60
N LYS A 305 9.99 -2.99 6.53
CA LYS A 305 9.03 -2.12 5.87
C LYS A 305 8.98 -2.48 4.39
N ASP A 306 7.77 -2.52 3.84
CA ASP A 306 7.63 -2.77 2.41
C ASP A 306 8.21 -1.61 1.60
N PRO A 307 8.95 -1.86 0.50
CA PRO A 307 9.49 -0.82 -0.36
C PRO A 307 8.44 0.14 -0.93
N ILE A 308 7.18 -0.26 -1.03
CA ILE A 308 6.05 0.62 -1.39
C ILE A 308 5.87 1.73 -0.35
N HIS A 309 6.16 1.47 0.92
CA HIS A 309 6.02 2.45 2.00
C HIS A 309 7.01 3.61 1.83
N VAL A 310 6.50 4.83 1.93
CA VAL A 310 7.26 6.06 1.80
C VAL A 310 7.26 6.80 3.15
N GLY A 311 8.44 7.19 3.62
CA GLY A 311 8.59 8.03 4.81
C GLY A 311 8.27 9.51 4.54
N ALA A 312 7.96 10.25 5.59
CA ALA A 312 7.61 11.67 5.49
C ALA A 312 8.79 12.57 5.08
N VAL A 313 10.01 12.15 5.41
CA VAL A 313 11.26 12.90 5.13
C VAL A 313 11.96 12.32 3.89
N ASP A 314 12.57 13.18 3.09
CA ASP A 314 13.37 12.77 1.94
C ASP A 314 14.59 11.93 2.39
N PRO A 315 14.96 10.88 1.65
CA PRO A 315 16.12 10.07 1.99
C PRO A 315 17.42 10.87 1.82
N MET A 316 18.32 10.77 2.80
CA MET A 316 19.69 11.28 2.69
C MET A 316 20.64 10.14 2.31
N PRO A 317 21.59 10.34 1.38
CA PRO A 317 22.56 9.30 1.03
C PRO A 317 23.33 8.80 2.27
N GLY A 318 23.36 7.48 2.47
CA GLY A 318 24.08 6.85 3.58
C GLY A 318 23.40 6.92 4.94
N VAL A 319 22.24 7.57 5.07
CA VAL A 319 21.56 7.79 6.35
C VAL A 319 20.08 7.44 6.26
N SER A 320 19.58 6.71 7.26
CA SER A 320 18.17 6.35 7.35
C SER A 320 17.51 7.03 8.54
N THR A 321 16.26 7.46 8.35
CA THR A 321 15.43 7.87 9.48
C THR A 321 15.04 6.66 10.32
N ILE A 322 14.73 6.86 11.61
CA ILE A 322 14.21 5.80 12.48
C ILE A 322 12.98 5.16 11.86
N SER A 323 12.15 5.93 11.15
CA SER A 323 10.98 5.39 10.49
C SER A 323 11.34 4.42 9.35
N MET A 324 12.44 4.60 8.63
CA MET A 324 12.79 3.82 7.43
C MET A 324 13.99 2.89 7.62
N ALA A 325 14.62 2.91 8.79
CA ALA A 325 15.78 2.11 9.11
C ALA A 325 15.51 0.59 9.07
N ASP A 326 16.55 -0.16 8.70
CA ASP A 326 16.60 -1.61 8.87
C ASP A 326 16.50 -2.00 10.36
N HIS A 327 16.45 -3.30 10.66
CA HIS A 327 16.22 -3.77 12.02
C HIS A 327 17.29 -3.27 13.01
N ASP A 328 18.57 -3.40 12.67
CA ASP A 328 19.67 -3.11 13.59
C ASP A 328 19.87 -1.60 13.77
N THR A 329 19.85 -0.86 12.65
CA THR A 329 19.90 0.60 12.65
C THR A 329 18.71 1.19 13.40
N HIS A 330 17.50 0.65 13.17
CA HIS A 330 16.31 1.05 13.90
C HIS A 330 16.47 0.78 15.40
N ALA A 331 16.90 -0.41 15.80
CA ALA A 331 17.05 -0.76 17.21
C ALA A 331 18.04 0.17 17.92
N ARG A 332 19.17 0.50 17.27
CA ARG A 332 20.17 1.45 17.76
C ARG A 332 19.62 2.87 17.88
N GLN A 333 19.07 3.42 16.79
CA GLN A 333 18.46 4.76 16.80
C GLN A 333 17.32 4.85 17.81
N ARG A 334 16.47 3.82 17.90
CA ARG A 334 15.34 3.77 18.86
C ARG A 334 15.83 3.87 20.29
N LYS A 335 16.88 3.14 20.68
CA LYS A 335 17.44 3.20 22.04
C LYS A 335 17.91 4.60 22.37
N ALA A 336 18.67 5.23 21.48
CA ALA A 336 19.19 6.57 21.69
C ALA A 336 18.08 7.63 21.78
N LEU A 337 17.12 7.60 20.84
CA LEU A 337 16.03 8.56 20.78
C LEU A 337 15.01 8.41 21.92
N SER A 338 14.78 7.18 22.44
CA SER A 338 13.72 6.92 23.43
C SER A 338 13.94 7.59 24.78
N TYR A 339 15.17 8.00 25.12
CA TYR A 339 15.44 8.69 26.38
C TYR A 339 14.71 10.03 26.49
N GLY A 340 14.73 10.82 25.41
CA GLY A 340 14.05 12.13 25.36
C GLY A 340 12.52 12.00 25.45
N PHE A 341 11.97 10.85 25.08
CA PHE A 341 10.52 10.56 25.13
C PHE A 341 10.12 9.67 26.31
N SER A 342 11.04 9.43 27.26
CA SER A 342 10.71 8.66 28.46
C SER A 342 9.72 9.44 29.34
N LYS A 343 8.85 8.74 30.07
CA LYS A 343 7.92 9.39 31.02
C LYS A 343 8.63 10.36 31.95
N LYS A 344 9.80 9.97 32.48
CA LYS A 344 10.59 10.84 33.36
C LYS A 344 11.03 12.13 32.66
N ALA A 345 11.57 12.04 31.44
CA ALA A 345 12.01 13.21 30.69
C ALA A 345 10.84 14.14 30.34
N LEU A 346 9.70 13.58 29.93
CA LEU A 346 8.49 14.35 29.63
C LEU A 346 7.93 15.04 30.88
N TRP A 347 7.96 14.38 32.04
CA TRP A 347 7.54 15.00 33.31
C TRP A 347 8.46 16.14 33.74
N GLU A 348 9.77 16.03 33.52
CA GLU A 348 10.72 17.14 33.73
C GLU A 348 10.45 18.33 32.79
N GLN A 349 9.67 18.14 31.72
CA GLN A 349 9.31 19.16 30.72
C GLN A 349 7.85 19.65 30.85
N GLU A 350 7.08 19.20 31.86
CA GLU A 350 5.67 19.58 32.02
C GLU A 350 5.50 21.10 32.04
N ASP A 351 6.39 21.82 32.74
CA ASP A 351 6.26 23.27 32.91
C ASP A 351 6.41 24.03 31.58
N ILE A 352 7.24 23.53 30.66
CA ILE A 352 7.36 24.06 29.29
C ILE A 352 6.02 23.89 28.57
N MET A 353 5.43 22.69 28.65
CA MET A 353 4.15 22.43 28.01
C MET A 353 3.02 23.28 28.60
N GLN A 354 2.99 23.45 29.92
CA GLN A 354 2.02 24.30 30.62
C GLN A 354 2.11 25.75 30.12
N GLU A 355 3.30 26.29 29.88
CA GLU A 355 3.48 27.63 29.32
C GLU A 355 2.76 27.79 27.96
N TYR A 356 2.94 26.84 27.05
CA TYR A 356 2.28 26.87 25.74
C TYR A 356 0.76 26.64 25.84
N VAL A 357 0.31 25.78 26.76
CA VAL A 357 -1.12 25.60 27.04
C VAL A 357 -1.73 26.89 27.57
N ASP A 358 -1.05 27.61 28.47
CA ASP A 358 -1.50 28.89 29.02
C ASP A 358 -1.53 29.99 27.96
N LYS A 359 -0.55 30.01 27.04
CA LYS A 359 -0.56 30.89 25.86
C LYS A 359 -1.77 30.58 24.96
N LEU A 360 -2.08 29.31 24.73
CA LEU A 360 -3.27 28.90 23.98
C LEU A 360 -4.57 29.34 24.68
N MET A 361 -4.69 29.11 25.99
CA MET A 361 -5.86 29.53 26.77
C MET A 361 -6.04 31.05 26.76
N SER A 362 -4.95 31.81 26.77
CA SER A 362 -4.97 33.29 26.67
C SER A 362 -5.49 33.77 25.31
N ASN A 363 -5.12 33.09 24.22
CA ASN A 363 -5.69 33.35 22.90
C ASN A 363 -7.18 33.01 22.85
N PHE A 364 -7.58 31.85 23.37
CA PHE A 364 -8.98 31.45 23.48
C PHE A 364 -9.82 32.40 24.33
N GLN A 365 -9.25 32.96 25.39
CA GLN A 365 -9.88 34.01 26.18
C GLN A 365 -10.20 35.26 25.34
N SER A 366 -9.33 35.60 24.40
CA SER A 366 -9.53 36.75 23.51
C SER A 366 -10.67 36.51 22.50
N PHE A 367 -10.86 35.27 22.06
CA PHE A 367 -12.04 34.87 21.27
C PHE A 367 -13.31 34.80 22.11
N ALA A 368 -13.23 34.32 23.36
CA ALA A 368 -14.38 34.24 24.26
C ALA A 368 -14.94 35.63 24.63
N LYS A 369 -14.11 36.68 24.61
CA LYS A 369 -14.54 38.09 24.73
C LYS A 369 -15.31 38.60 23.51
N GLN A 370 -15.26 37.87 22.40
CA GLN A 370 -15.93 38.18 21.13
C GLN A 370 -16.83 37.01 20.69
N PRO A 371 -17.88 36.66 21.47
CA PRO A 371 -18.63 35.42 21.30
C PRO A 371 -19.42 35.31 19.98
N THR A 372 -19.45 36.37 19.17
CA THR A 372 -20.10 36.42 17.85
C THR A 372 -19.12 36.28 16.68
N VAL A 373 -17.81 36.18 16.94
CA VAL A 373 -16.79 36.02 15.90
C VAL A 373 -16.30 34.58 15.92
N PRO A 374 -16.58 33.77 14.88
CA PRO A 374 -16.12 32.40 14.84
C PRO A 374 -14.64 32.35 14.46
N PHE A 375 -13.95 31.31 14.89
CA PHE A 375 -12.59 31.03 14.45
C PHE A 375 -12.39 29.52 14.23
N ASP A 376 -11.39 29.18 13.42
CA ASP A 376 -11.01 27.79 13.17
C ASP A 376 -10.16 27.24 14.31
N ILE A 377 -10.74 26.42 15.18
CA ILE A 377 -10.02 25.84 16.32
C ILE A 377 -8.95 24.83 15.87
N VAL A 378 -9.09 24.23 14.68
CA VAL A 378 -8.09 23.30 14.12
C VAL A 378 -6.77 24.03 13.91
N LYS A 379 -6.79 25.27 13.42
CA LYS A 379 -5.61 26.12 13.24
C LYS A 379 -4.84 26.29 14.56
N TRP A 380 -5.55 26.61 15.64
CA TRP A 380 -4.96 26.82 16.97
C TRP A 380 -4.43 25.54 17.61
N PHE A 381 -5.09 24.40 17.39
CA PHE A 381 -4.54 23.10 17.80
C PHE A 381 -3.28 22.73 17.04
N ASN A 382 -3.14 23.09 15.77
CA ASN A 382 -1.85 22.93 15.09
C ASN A 382 -0.79 23.88 15.67
N PHE A 383 -1.15 25.13 15.97
CA PHE A 383 -0.21 26.11 16.52
C PHE A 383 0.46 25.68 17.80
N ILE A 384 -0.33 25.30 18.81
CA ILE A 384 0.24 24.88 20.10
C ILE A 384 1.20 23.72 19.89
N THR A 385 0.82 22.75 19.09
CA THR A 385 1.64 21.57 18.92
C THR A 385 2.92 21.84 18.12
N PHE A 386 2.86 22.72 17.12
CA PHE A 386 4.05 23.13 16.39
C PHE A 386 4.99 23.93 17.28
N ASP A 387 4.47 24.86 18.08
CA ASP A 387 5.30 25.64 19.00
C ASP A 387 5.93 24.74 20.08
N VAL A 388 5.16 23.81 20.66
CA VAL A 388 5.67 22.83 21.64
C VAL A 388 6.75 21.94 21.04
N ILE A 389 6.50 21.31 19.88
CA ILE A 389 7.53 20.44 19.27
C ILE A 389 8.72 21.26 18.78
N GLY A 390 8.49 22.50 18.34
CA GLY A 390 9.55 23.44 17.98
C GLY A 390 10.50 23.65 19.15
N ASP A 391 9.93 23.97 20.31
CA ASP A 391 10.67 24.27 21.51
C ASP A 391 11.35 23.02 22.12
N LEU A 392 10.66 21.86 22.09
CA LEU A 392 11.21 20.60 22.58
C LEU A 392 12.23 19.95 21.64
N ALA A 393 12.12 20.15 20.32
CA ALA A 393 13.07 19.59 19.36
C ALA A 393 14.24 20.53 19.05
N PHE A 394 13.96 21.81 18.81
CA PHE A 394 14.92 22.78 18.28
C PHE A 394 15.33 23.85 19.30
N GLY A 395 14.73 23.85 20.50
CA GLY A 395 15.02 24.83 21.56
C GLY A 395 14.48 26.23 21.28
N GLU A 396 13.62 26.38 20.27
CA GLU A 396 12.90 27.60 19.94
C GLU A 396 11.53 27.24 19.30
N ASP A 397 10.46 27.94 19.69
CA ASP A 397 9.16 27.79 19.04
C ASP A 397 9.10 28.49 17.66
N PHE A 398 7.95 28.39 16.99
CA PHE A 398 7.72 29.02 15.70
C PHE A 398 6.88 30.30 15.78
N GLY A 399 6.57 30.76 16.99
CA GLY A 399 5.72 31.94 17.23
C GLY A 399 4.29 31.83 16.70
N CYS A 400 3.76 30.63 16.49
CA CYS A 400 2.44 30.45 15.87
C CYS A 400 1.31 30.93 16.79
N LEU A 401 1.39 30.63 18.09
CA LEU A 401 0.42 31.09 19.09
C LEU A 401 0.46 32.60 19.31
N GLU A 402 1.63 33.24 19.17
CA GLU A 402 1.80 34.68 19.34
C GLU A 402 1.33 35.45 18.09
N GLY A 403 1.72 34.97 16.90
CA GLY A 403 1.37 35.61 15.63
C GLY A 403 -0.05 35.33 15.16
N GLY A 404 -0.69 34.25 15.61
CA GLY A 404 -2.00 33.82 15.12
C GLY A 404 -1.99 33.34 13.66
N ASP A 405 -0.81 33.07 13.11
CA ASP A 405 -0.64 32.54 11.75
C ASP A 405 0.40 31.43 11.67
N TYR A 406 0.33 30.61 10.62
CA TYR A 406 1.32 29.56 10.41
C TYR A 406 2.69 30.16 10.08
N HIS A 407 3.72 29.70 10.78
CA HIS A 407 5.08 29.86 10.29
C HIS A 407 5.20 29.23 8.88
N TRP A 408 5.84 29.92 7.94
CA TRP A 408 5.89 29.55 6.51
C TRP A 408 6.38 28.11 6.24
N TRP A 409 7.16 27.55 7.17
CA TRP A 409 7.67 26.18 7.10
C TRP A 409 6.59 25.10 7.34
N ILE A 410 5.58 25.40 8.17
CA ILE A 410 4.56 24.40 8.57
C ILE A 410 3.72 23.91 7.38
N PRO A 411 3.22 24.77 6.47
CA PRO A 411 2.53 24.31 5.26
C PRO A 411 3.32 23.30 4.44
N MET A 412 4.66 23.43 4.39
CA MET A 412 5.53 22.50 3.65
C MET A 412 5.49 21.07 4.21
N ILE A 413 5.21 20.90 5.50
CA ILE A 413 5.06 19.58 6.14
C ILE A 413 3.81 18.86 5.59
N PHE A 414 2.70 19.58 5.41
CA PHE A 414 1.48 19.02 4.82
C PHE A 414 1.69 18.65 3.35
N ASP A 415 2.45 19.46 2.61
CA ASP A 415 2.81 19.17 1.22
C ASP A 415 3.71 17.94 1.11
N ALA A 416 4.66 17.75 2.03
CA ALA A 416 5.51 16.57 2.09
C ALA A 416 4.70 15.28 2.28
N VAL A 417 3.64 15.30 3.10
CA VAL A 417 2.72 14.16 3.27
C VAL A 417 2.01 13.81 1.95
N LYS A 418 1.49 14.80 1.22
CA LYS A 418 0.86 14.60 -0.09
C LYS A 418 1.85 14.09 -1.13
N ALA A 419 3.05 14.67 -1.20
CA ALA A 419 4.12 14.22 -2.07
C ALA A 419 4.49 12.76 -1.79
N GLY A 420 4.55 12.38 -0.51
CA GLY A 420 4.77 11.00 -0.08
C GLY A 420 3.69 10.03 -0.57
N ALA A 421 2.42 10.42 -0.55
CA ALA A 421 1.33 9.60 -1.09
C ALA A 421 1.42 9.44 -2.63
N ILE A 422 1.79 10.50 -3.35
CA ILE A 422 2.02 10.39 -4.80
C ILE A 422 3.21 9.48 -5.08
N GLN A 423 4.32 9.61 -4.33
CA GLN A 423 5.45 8.70 -4.44
C GLN A 423 5.06 7.24 -4.14
N GLN A 424 4.21 7.01 -3.13
CA GLN A 424 3.71 5.67 -2.83
C GLN A 424 2.89 5.12 -4.01
N ALA A 425 2.05 5.95 -4.63
CA ALA A 425 1.30 5.58 -5.82
C ALA A 425 2.22 5.21 -7.00
N THR A 426 3.34 5.91 -7.20
CA THR A 426 4.32 5.52 -8.23
C THR A 426 5.00 4.19 -7.93
N ARG A 427 5.30 3.92 -6.64
CA ARG A 427 5.91 2.66 -6.19
C ARG A 427 4.96 1.46 -6.24
N ARG A 428 3.65 1.70 -6.15
CA ARG A 428 2.60 0.70 -6.39
C ARG A 428 2.48 0.38 -7.88
N PHE A 429 2.68 1.37 -8.74
CA PHE A 429 2.57 1.20 -10.19
C PHE A 429 3.82 0.56 -10.80
N ALA A 430 5.00 0.90 -10.30
CA ALA A 430 6.28 0.42 -10.81
C ALA A 430 7.25 0.13 -9.66
N ALA A 431 8.11 -0.88 -9.83
CA ALA A 431 9.07 -1.31 -8.82
C ALA A 431 9.89 -0.10 -8.29
N PRO A 432 10.05 0.06 -6.96
CA PRO A 432 10.82 1.17 -6.39
C PRO A 432 12.24 1.24 -6.96
N GLY A 433 12.65 2.43 -7.41
CA GLY A 433 13.97 2.66 -8.00
C GLY A 433 14.09 2.30 -9.48
N SER A 434 13.08 1.66 -10.09
CA SER A 434 13.05 1.40 -11.55
C SER A 434 13.03 2.69 -12.37
N SER A 435 13.48 2.62 -13.62
CA SER A 435 13.45 3.77 -14.55
C SER A 435 12.02 4.30 -14.76
N THR A 436 11.02 3.41 -14.81
CA THR A 436 9.60 3.81 -14.89
C THR A 436 9.15 4.54 -13.64
N GLN A 437 9.51 4.06 -12.44
CA GLN A 437 9.19 4.74 -11.19
C GLN A 437 9.88 6.12 -11.13
N LYS A 438 11.16 6.21 -11.49
CA LYS A 438 11.91 7.48 -11.59
C LYS A 438 11.28 8.45 -12.59
N TRP A 439 10.82 7.97 -13.75
CA TRP A 439 10.09 8.78 -14.72
C TRP A 439 8.76 9.29 -14.15
N LEU A 440 7.98 8.44 -13.48
CA LEU A 440 6.73 8.84 -12.83
C LEU A 440 6.96 9.88 -11.72
N MET A 441 8.08 9.82 -11.00
CA MET A 441 8.45 10.83 -10.01
C MET A 441 8.60 12.23 -10.63
N ASN A 442 9.01 12.33 -11.90
CA ASN A 442 9.11 13.63 -12.61
C ASN A 442 7.74 14.25 -12.90
N LEU A 443 6.63 13.52 -12.73
CA LEU A 443 5.27 14.02 -12.88
C LEU A 443 4.71 14.62 -11.57
N ILE A 444 5.44 14.51 -10.45
CA ILE A 444 5.05 15.17 -9.21
C ILE A 444 5.12 16.69 -9.41
N PRO A 445 4.08 17.45 -9.03
CA PRO A 445 4.09 18.91 -9.12
C PRO A 445 5.35 19.50 -8.48
N LYS A 446 6.03 20.41 -9.19
CA LYS A 446 7.32 20.96 -8.77
C LYS A 446 7.24 21.64 -7.41
N ASP A 447 6.12 22.30 -7.10
CA ASP A 447 5.92 22.99 -5.81
C ASP A 447 5.88 21.98 -4.64
N LEU A 448 5.23 20.83 -4.83
CA LEU A 448 5.21 19.76 -3.82
C LEU A 448 6.57 19.10 -3.64
N ALA A 449 7.30 18.87 -4.74
CA ALA A 449 8.65 18.33 -4.68
C ALA A 449 9.62 19.30 -3.98
N LYS A 450 9.49 20.60 -4.27
CA LYS A 450 10.26 21.66 -3.64
C LYS A 450 9.96 21.77 -2.14
N GLY A 451 8.68 21.74 -1.74
CA GLY A 451 8.29 21.78 -0.33
C GLY A 451 8.93 20.67 0.52
N ARG A 452 9.07 19.46 -0.05
CA ARG A 452 9.75 18.35 0.64
C ARG A 452 11.26 18.58 0.81
N GLN A 453 11.92 19.13 -0.21
CA GLN A 453 13.34 19.49 -0.16
C GLN A 453 13.59 20.64 0.83
N ASP A 454 12.78 21.70 0.75
CA ASP A 454 12.86 22.87 1.62
C ASP A 454 12.60 22.47 3.09
N HIS A 455 11.71 21.51 3.35
CA HIS A 455 11.45 20.99 4.69
C HIS A 455 12.71 20.34 5.32
N LEU A 456 13.42 19.49 4.58
CA LEU A 456 14.66 18.87 5.06
C LEU A 456 15.78 19.91 5.24
N ALA A 457 15.90 20.86 4.31
CA ALA A 457 16.90 21.92 4.37
C ALA A 457 16.73 22.78 5.64
N TYR A 458 15.50 23.19 5.93
CA TYR A 458 15.21 24.00 7.12
C TYR A 458 15.36 23.19 8.42
N SER A 459 14.95 21.90 8.42
CA SER A 459 15.20 21.00 9.55
C SER A 459 16.69 20.94 9.89
N ARG A 460 17.56 20.80 8.86
CA ARG A 460 19.01 20.80 9.03
C ARG A 460 19.49 22.11 9.67
N GLU A 461 19.06 23.25 9.14
CA GLU A 461 19.46 24.56 9.67
C GLU A 461 19.14 24.69 11.17
N LYS A 462 17.91 24.35 11.57
CA LYS A 462 17.44 24.42 12.97
C LYS A 462 18.22 23.48 13.89
N VAL A 463 18.40 22.23 13.49
CA VAL A 463 19.12 21.22 14.29
C VAL A 463 20.58 21.63 14.44
N THR A 464 21.25 22.03 13.35
CA THR A 464 22.64 22.47 13.41
C THR A 464 22.81 23.71 14.29
N LYS A 465 21.90 24.69 14.18
CA LYS A 465 21.88 25.86 15.08
C LYS A 465 21.75 25.42 16.54
N ARG A 466 20.82 24.51 16.84
CA ARG A 466 20.58 24.03 18.21
C ARG A 466 21.75 23.20 18.76
N MET A 467 22.37 22.32 17.97
CA MET A 467 23.53 21.52 18.38
C MET A 467 24.74 22.39 18.70
N ASN A 468 24.92 23.50 17.97
CA ASN A 468 26.01 24.45 18.18
C ASN A 468 25.75 25.44 19.34
N ALA A 469 24.51 25.52 19.84
CA ALA A 469 24.16 26.42 20.93
C ALA A 469 24.62 25.85 22.29
N LYS A 470 25.34 26.67 23.07
CA LYS A 470 25.70 26.34 24.45
C LYS A 470 24.52 26.64 25.37
N THR A 471 23.84 25.61 25.84
CA THR A 471 22.69 25.73 26.75
C THR A 471 22.56 24.50 27.63
N ASP A 472 22.11 24.71 28.87
CA ASP A 472 21.80 23.66 29.85
C ASP A 472 20.35 23.15 29.71
N ARG A 473 19.64 23.61 28.67
CA ARG A 473 18.26 23.20 28.38
C ARG A 473 18.19 21.70 28.11
N LYS A 474 17.33 21.01 28.86
CA LYS A 474 17.07 19.56 28.74
C LYS A 474 15.96 19.26 27.74
N ASP A 475 16.12 19.71 26.50
CA ASP A 475 15.21 19.41 25.40
C ASP A 475 15.55 18.06 24.73
N PHE A 476 14.81 17.65 23.71
CA PHE A 476 15.08 16.38 23.01
C PHE A 476 16.47 16.34 22.41
N THR A 477 16.93 17.45 21.81
CA THR A 477 18.27 17.52 21.23
C THR A 477 19.35 17.33 22.29
N HIS A 478 19.20 17.89 23.49
CA HIS A 478 20.11 17.63 24.61
C HIS A 478 20.20 16.13 24.95
N TYR A 479 19.07 15.44 25.12
CA TYR A 479 19.08 14.02 25.43
C TYR A 479 19.66 13.19 24.28
N ILE A 480 19.34 13.52 23.03
CA ILE A 480 19.85 12.82 21.84
C ILE A 480 21.35 12.99 21.70
N MET A 481 21.90 14.21 21.87
CA MET A 481 23.34 14.49 21.84
C MET A 481 24.08 13.76 22.97
N LYS A 482 23.50 13.68 24.16
CA LYS A 482 24.12 12.91 25.26
C LYS A 482 24.18 11.41 24.95
N GLN A 483 23.19 10.88 24.24
CA GLN A 483 23.14 9.47 23.86
C GLN A 483 23.91 9.17 22.56
N SER A 484 24.17 10.16 21.70
CA SER A 484 24.93 9.94 20.47
C SER A 484 26.34 9.43 20.74
N GLU A 485 26.98 9.88 21.81
CA GLU A 485 28.28 9.38 22.28
C GLU A 485 28.25 7.89 22.65
N HIS A 486 27.10 7.38 23.10
CA HIS A 486 26.95 6.00 23.59
C HIS A 486 26.47 5.03 22.50
N TYR A 487 25.76 5.53 21.49
CA TYR A 487 25.14 4.74 20.44
C TYR A 487 25.67 5.05 19.03
N ASP A 488 26.72 5.87 18.90
CA ASP A 488 27.39 6.25 17.65
C ASP A 488 26.44 6.89 16.62
N LEU A 489 25.53 7.77 17.08
CA LEU A 489 24.63 8.47 16.17
C LEU A 489 25.38 9.56 15.41
N SER A 490 25.33 9.54 14.08
CA SER A 490 25.91 10.61 13.27
C SER A 490 25.08 11.89 13.35
N GLU A 491 25.71 13.05 13.08
CA GLU A 491 24.98 14.32 13.02
C GLU A 491 23.84 14.29 11.99
N ASP A 492 24.09 13.69 10.82
CA ASP A 492 23.05 13.53 9.79
C ASP A 492 21.89 12.64 10.27
N GLU A 493 22.16 11.60 11.08
CA GLU A 493 21.12 10.79 11.71
C GLU A 493 20.27 11.62 12.68
N ILE A 494 20.88 12.53 13.45
CA ILE A 494 20.15 13.44 14.33
C ILE A 494 19.28 14.39 13.49
N ILE A 495 19.83 14.96 12.42
CA ILE A 495 19.13 15.89 11.52
C ILE A 495 17.91 15.23 10.87
N VAL A 496 18.05 14.06 10.24
CA VAL A 496 16.89 13.42 9.56
C VAL A 496 15.82 12.98 10.54
N ASN A 497 16.20 12.60 11.75
CA ASN A 497 15.24 12.17 12.77
C ASN A 497 14.52 13.35 13.39
N ALA A 498 15.18 14.49 13.55
CA ALA A 498 14.53 15.71 13.99
C ALA A 498 13.52 16.24 12.96
N ALA A 499 13.78 16.06 11.66
CA ALA A 499 12.80 16.34 10.60
C ALA A 499 11.54 15.46 10.68
N LEU A 500 11.58 14.31 11.36
CA LEU A 500 10.40 13.47 11.60
C LEU A 500 9.53 13.93 12.76
N PHE A 501 9.97 14.91 13.56
CA PHE A 501 9.18 15.48 14.66
C PHE A 501 8.04 16.37 14.12
N ILE A 502 7.18 15.73 13.33
CA ILE A 502 5.93 16.24 12.79
C ILE A 502 4.82 15.93 13.78
N GLU A 503 3.88 16.84 13.97
CA GLU A 503 2.81 16.64 14.94
C GLU A 503 1.63 15.81 14.41
N THR A 504 1.14 14.88 15.24
CA THR A 504 -0.15 14.19 15.04
C THR A 504 -1.23 14.56 16.07
N THR A 505 -0.86 15.04 17.25
CA THR A 505 -1.73 15.38 18.38
C THR A 505 -2.80 16.42 18.04
N ALA A 506 -2.46 17.42 17.21
CA ALA A 506 -3.43 18.40 16.71
C ALA A 506 -4.62 17.73 15.99
N SER A 507 -4.41 16.57 15.35
CA SER A 507 -5.49 15.82 14.71
C SER A 507 -6.42 15.16 15.71
N SER A 508 -5.87 14.65 16.80
CA SER A 508 -6.65 14.08 17.90
C SER A 508 -7.44 15.15 18.64
N LEU A 509 -6.84 16.32 18.92
CA LEU A 509 -7.53 17.46 19.54
C LEU A 509 -8.69 17.96 18.67
N ALA A 510 -8.46 18.15 17.37
CA ALA A 510 -9.48 18.61 16.44
C ALA A 510 -10.64 17.62 16.28
N SER A 511 -10.34 16.33 16.11
CA SER A 511 -11.37 15.29 15.99
C SER A 511 -12.17 15.13 17.28
N LEU A 512 -11.53 15.18 18.45
CA LEU A 512 -12.23 15.11 19.73
C LEU A 512 -13.10 16.33 19.94
N ALA A 513 -12.64 17.54 19.60
CA ALA A 513 -13.47 18.74 19.67
C ALA A 513 -14.75 18.59 18.83
N ASN A 514 -14.63 18.12 17.58
CA ASN A 514 -15.79 17.81 16.73
C ASN A 514 -16.69 16.72 17.33
N ASN A 515 -16.12 15.64 17.86
CA ASN A 515 -16.90 14.56 18.48
C ASN A 515 -17.70 15.06 19.70
N LEU A 516 -17.09 15.87 20.56
CA LEU A 516 -17.78 16.48 21.70
C LEU A 516 -18.90 17.43 21.26
N LEU A 517 -18.69 18.23 20.21
CA LEU A 517 -19.72 19.13 19.67
C LEU A 517 -20.91 18.38 19.05
N ARG A 518 -20.67 17.19 18.50
CA ARG A 518 -21.71 16.32 17.92
C ARG A 518 -22.44 15.47 18.96
N HIS A 519 -21.89 15.32 20.16
CA HIS A 519 -22.45 14.51 21.26
C HIS A 519 -22.56 15.35 22.54
N PRO A 520 -23.55 16.27 22.62
CA PRO A 520 -23.69 17.22 23.73
C PRO A 520 -23.80 16.55 25.11
N GLU A 521 -24.38 15.36 25.19
CA GLU A 521 -24.50 14.56 26.40
C GLU A 521 -23.14 14.06 26.91
N ILE A 522 -22.27 13.61 26.00
CA ILE A 522 -20.91 13.19 26.34
C ILE A 522 -20.09 14.41 26.75
N TYR A 523 -20.24 15.52 26.02
CA TYR A 523 -19.55 16.76 26.36
C TYR A 523 -20.00 17.30 27.73
N ALA A 524 -21.29 17.22 28.07
CA ALA A 524 -21.80 17.60 29.38
C ALA A 524 -21.19 16.77 30.52
N LYS A 525 -21.07 15.44 30.35
CA LYS A 525 -20.41 14.56 31.33
C LYS A 525 -18.94 14.92 31.51
N LEU A 526 -18.21 15.14 30.41
CA LEU A 526 -16.80 15.52 30.46
C LEU A 526 -16.59 16.89 31.11
N LYS A 527 -17.48 17.86 30.82
CA LYS A 527 -17.51 19.13 31.54
C LYS A 527 -17.73 18.91 33.03
N HIS A 528 -18.72 18.12 33.41
CA HIS A 528 -18.98 17.86 34.82
C HIS A 528 -17.75 17.31 35.54
N GLU A 529 -17.12 16.25 35.01
CA GLU A 529 -15.92 15.65 35.60
C GLU A 529 -14.81 16.71 35.81
N ILE A 530 -14.37 17.37 34.74
CA ILE A 530 -13.25 18.32 34.81
C ILE A 530 -13.57 19.49 35.73
N ARG A 531 -14.80 20.03 35.66
CA ARG A 531 -15.16 21.22 36.42
C ARG A 531 -15.41 20.93 37.89
N SER A 532 -15.79 19.70 38.27
CA SER A 532 -15.94 19.29 39.67
C SER A 532 -14.65 18.81 40.33
N THR A 533 -13.66 18.35 39.55
CA THR A 533 -12.39 17.80 40.09
C THR A 533 -11.39 18.88 40.50
N PHE A 534 -11.38 20.02 39.82
CA PHE A 534 -10.42 21.09 40.06
C PHE A 534 -11.09 22.36 40.59
N GLU A 535 -10.52 22.94 41.65
CA GLU A 535 -10.94 24.24 42.20
C GLU A 535 -10.25 25.39 41.48
N SER A 536 -9.01 25.20 41.04
CA SER A 536 -8.23 26.18 40.28
C SER A 536 -7.66 25.60 38.99
N GLU A 537 -7.49 26.46 37.98
CA GLU A 537 -6.77 26.10 36.74
C GLU A 537 -5.31 25.70 37.03
N LYS A 538 -4.71 26.25 38.10
CA LYS A 538 -3.33 25.91 38.52
C LYS A 538 -3.21 24.47 39.02
N ASP A 539 -4.33 23.87 39.44
CA ASP A 539 -4.35 22.49 39.93
C ASP A 539 -4.35 21.47 38.79
N ILE A 540 -4.57 21.91 37.55
CA ILE A 540 -4.59 21.06 36.36
C ILE A 540 -3.14 20.72 35.97
N ARG A 541 -2.61 19.71 36.66
CA ARG A 541 -1.28 19.13 36.45
C ARG A 541 -1.40 17.75 35.81
N LEU A 542 -0.36 17.31 35.11
CA LEU A 542 -0.37 16.04 34.38
C LEU A 542 -0.72 14.85 35.26
N GLU A 543 -0.09 14.76 36.45
CA GLU A 543 -0.33 13.69 37.42
C GLU A 543 -1.81 13.58 37.80
N ARG A 544 -2.44 14.71 38.15
CA ARG A 544 -3.86 14.74 38.50
C ARG A 544 -4.75 14.42 37.30
N CYS A 545 -4.43 14.95 36.12
CA CYS A 545 -5.18 14.64 34.90
C CYS A 545 -5.14 13.14 34.56
N MET A 546 -4.05 12.45 34.89
CA MET A 546 -3.93 11.00 34.67
C MET A 546 -4.71 10.16 35.68
N ASN A 547 -4.75 10.59 36.94
CA ASN A 547 -5.27 9.78 38.04
C ASN A 547 -6.74 10.10 38.37
N GLU A 548 -7.21 11.32 38.09
CA GLU A 548 -8.50 11.84 38.58
C GLU A 548 -9.51 12.16 37.46
N LEU A 549 -9.14 11.98 36.20
CA LEU A 549 -10.03 12.21 35.04
C LEU A 549 -10.21 10.94 34.19
N PRO A 550 -10.86 9.88 34.73
CA PRO A 550 -11.11 8.65 34.01
C PRO A 550 -12.00 8.83 32.78
N TYR A 551 -13.00 9.73 32.81
CA TYR A 551 -13.89 10.00 31.68
C TYR A 551 -13.18 10.78 30.56
N LEU A 552 -12.33 11.75 30.88
CA LEU A 552 -11.43 12.37 29.91
C LEU A 552 -10.54 11.32 29.23
N THR A 553 -9.95 10.41 30.02
CA THR A 553 -9.13 9.33 29.48
C THR A 553 -9.94 8.44 28.53
N ALA A 554 -11.17 8.08 28.90
CA ALA A 554 -12.07 7.32 28.06
C ALA A 554 -12.43 8.04 26.75
N CYS A 555 -12.68 9.36 26.81
CA CYS A 555 -12.94 10.18 25.62
C CYS A 555 -11.72 10.23 24.68
N ILE A 556 -10.50 10.33 25.22
CA ILE A 556 -9.27 10.32 24.43
C ILE A 556 -9.08 8.95 23.75
N GLU A 557 -9.22 7.85 24.49
CA GLU A 557 -9.08 6.49 23.95
C GLU A 557 -10.11 6.22 22.84
N GLU A 558 -11.36 6.59 23.06
CA GLU A 558 -12.43 6.42 22.07
C GLU A 558 -12.20 7.29 20.83
N ASN A 559 -11.71 8.51 21.01
CA ASN A 559 -11.40 9.37 19.88
C ASN A 559 -10.26 8.81 19.04
N LEU A 560 -9.20 8.30 19.68
CA LEU A 560 -8.09 7.67 18.98
C LEU A 560 -8.50 6.37 18.28
N ARG A 561 -9.54 5.67 18.77
CA ARG A 561 -10.14 4.51 18.09
C ARG A 561 -10.86 4.93 16.81
N ILE A 562 -11.77 5.89 16.87
CA ILE A 562 -12.60 6.30 15.73
C ILE A 562 -11.81 7.11 14.71
N PHE A 563 -10.95 7.99 15.20
CA PHE A 563 -10.17 8.91 14.39
C PHE A 563 -8.67 8.76 14.69
N PRO A 564 -8.06 7.59 14.39
CA PRO A 564 -6.63 7.39 14.58
C PRO A 564 -5.87 8.35 13.66
N PRO A 565 -4.90 9.16 14.14
CA PRO A 565 -4.23 10.16 13.32
C PRO A 565 -3.59 9.63 12.03
N ALA A 566 -3.13 8.38 12.06
CA ALA A 566 -2.67 7.63 10.89
C ALA A 566 -3.63 6.45 10.63
N PRO A 567 -4.63 6.59 9.73
CA PRO A 567 -5.68 5.58 9.51
C PRO A 567 -5.28 4.41 8.57
N ILE A 568 -4.08 4.47 8.00
CA ILE A 568 -3.62 3.53 6.96
C ILE A 568 -3.10 2.20 7.50
N GLY A 569 -2.91 1.25 6.59
CA GLY A 569 -2.12 0.05 6.84
C GLY A 569 -0.62 0.32 6.72
N PHE A 570 0.16 0.01 7.76
CA PHE A 570 1.61 0.15 7.72
C PHE A 570 2.23 -1.07 7.02
N LEU A 571 2.44 -0.99 5.70
CA LEU A 571 2.94 -2.11 4.91
C LEU A 571 4.25 -2.70 5.47
N ARG A 572 4.27 -4.03 5.50
CA ARG A 572 5.41 -4.89 5.84
C ARG A 572 5.56 -5.93 4.74
N SER A 573 6.80 -6.34 4.46
CA SER A 573 7.04 -7.47 3.57
C SER A 573 7.23 -8.72 4.39
N VAL A 574 6.47 -9.78 4.07
CA VAL A 574 6.66 -11.09 4.69
C VAL A 574 8.07 -11.59 4.37
N ASN A 575 8.79 -12.07 5.39
CA ASN A 575 10.15 -12.58 5.23
C ASN A 575 10.20 -13.72 4.20
N GLU A 576 11.40 -13.96 3.67
CA GLU A 576 11.68 -15.13 2.84
C GLU A 576 11.24 -16.42 3.54
N GLY A 577 10.67 -17.35 2.78
CA GLY A 577 10.08 -18.60 3.29
C GLY A 577 8.59 -18.52 3.65
N GLY A 578 8.02 -17.30 3.72
CA GLY A 578 6.63 -17.10 4.11
C GLY A 578 6.41 -17.20 5.61
N ASP A 579 5.16 -17.03 6.04
CA ASP A 579 4.78 -17.09 7.45
C ASP A 579 3.29 -17.39 7.59
N ILE A 580 2.85 -17.64 8.82
CA ILE A 580 1.43 -17.72 9.16
C ILE A 580 1.02 -16.40 9.80
N ILE A 581 0.01 -15.74 9.22
CA ILE A 581 -0.56 -14.49 9.72
C ILE A 581 -2.06 -14.71 9.88
N ASP A 582 -2.57 -14.54 11.11
CA ASP A 582 -3.98 -14.73 11.43
C ASP A 582 -4.51 -16.11 11.01
N GLY A 583 -3.66 -17.15 11.18
CA GLY A 583 -3.97 -18.52 10.76
C GLY A 583 -3.83 -18.80 9.26
N HIS A 584 -3.49 -17.81 8.44
CA HIS A 584 -3.32 -17.97 6.99
C HIS A 584 -1.84 -18.07 6.61
N ALA A 585 -1.49 -19.07 5.79
CA ALA A 585 -0.16 -19.16 5.19
C ALA A 585 0.01 -18.07 4.12
N VAL A 586 0.96 -17.16 4.34
CA VAL A 586 1.26 -16.04 3.45
C VAL A 586 2.66 -16.22 2.85
N PRO A 587 2.81 -16.23 1.52
CA PRO A 587 4.11 -16.36 0.87
C PRO A 587 5.08 -15.22 1.21
N GLY A 588 6.38 -15.54 1.24
CA GLY A 588 7.43 -14.54 1.39
C GLY A 588 7.41 -13.51 0.28
N GLY A 589 7.76 -12.27 0.60
CA GLY A 589 7.68 -11.13 -0.31
C GLY A 589 6.28 -10.54 -0.49
N THR A 590 5.23 -11.14 0.09
CA THR A 590 3.87 -10.54 0.09
C THR A 590 3.86 -9.29 0.96
N SER A 591 3.25 -8.21 0.45
CA SER A 591 2.98 -7.01 1.23
C SER A 591 1.78 -7.24 2.14
N VAL A 592 1.96 -7.07 3.45
CA VAL A 592 0.92 -7.27 4.46
C VAL A 592 0.76 -6.05 5.35
N SER A 593 -0.46 -5.77 5.79
CA SER A 593 -0.71 -4.73 6.79
C SER A 593 -2.02 -4.91 7.54
N VAL A 594 -2.13 -4.24 8.69
CA VAL A 594 -3.42 -3.95 9.34
C VAL A 594 -3.70 -2.47 9.23
N SER A 595 -4.81 -2.08 8.61
CA SER A 595 -5.27 -0.69 8.66
C SER A 595 -5.82 -0.39 10.04
N THR A 596 -5.24 0.61 10.71
CA THR A 596 -5.68 1.09 12.04
C THR A 596 -7.15 1.46 12.04
N TRP A 597 -7.60 2.22 11.04
CA TRP A 597 -8.99 2.63 10.92
C TRP A 597 -9.91 1.46 10.60
N CYS A 598 -9.55 0.57 9.66
CA CYS A 598 -10.39 -0.59 9.33
C CYS A 598 -10.56 -1.56 10.51
N ALA A 599 -9.48 -1.82 11.27
CA ALA A 599 -9.54 -2.67 12.45
C ALA A 599 -10.43 -2.07 13.56
N ALA A 600 -10.34 -0.75 13.75
CA ALA A 600 -11.14 -0.02 14.72
C ALA A 600 -12.62 0.12 14.35
N HIS A 601 -12.93 0.13 13.04
CA HIS A 601 -14.30 0.26 12.51
C HIS A 601 -14.96 -1.08 12.12
N SER A 602 -14.33 -2.21 12.45
CA SER A 602 -14.89 -3.53 12.18
C SER A 602 -15.88 -3.95 13.26
N ALA A 603 -17.08 -4.35 12.84
CA ALA A 603 -18.10 -4.91 13.73
C ALA A 603 -17.67 -6.25 14.38
N ASP A 604 -16.71 -6.96 13.79
CA ASP A 604 -16.11 -8.16 14.39
C ASP A 604 -15.22 -7.83 15.59
N ASN A 605 -14.79 -6.56 15.73
CA ASN A 605 -13.90 -6.10 16.79
C ASN A 605 -14.61 -5.22 17.81
N PHE A 606 -15.54 -4.38 17.39
CA PHE A 606 -16.23 -3.43 18.26
C PHE A 606 -17.74 -3.46 18.01
N LYS A 607 -18.52 -3.49 19.09
CA LYS A 607 -19.94 -3.19 19.05
C LYS A 607 -20.14 -1.71 18.74
N ASP A 608 -21.06 -1.44 17.81
CA ASP A 608 -21.39 -0.10 17.30
C ASP A 608 -20.11 0.68 16.91
N PRO A 609 -19.33 0.14 15.95
CA PRO A 609 -17.95 0.56 15.72
C PRO A 609 -17.83 2.00 15.20
N ASP A 610 -18.87 2.55 14.57
CA ASP A 610 -18.86 3.92 14.05
C ASP A 610 -19.32 4.97 15.09
N SER A 611 -19.86 4.55 16.23
CA SER A 611 -20.42 5.44 17.26
C SER A 611 -19.35 5.86 18.28
N PHE A 612 -19.36 7.13 18.68
CA PHE A 612 -18.46 7.68 19.70
C PHE A 612 -18.98 7.37 21.10
N ILE A 613 -18.42 6.35 21.74
CA ILE A 613 -18.88 5.81 23.03
C ILE A 613 -17.70 5.68 24.01
N PRO A 614 -17.38 6.72 24.80
CA PRO A 614 -16.35 6.67 25.82
C PRO A 614 -16.56 5.56 26.86
N GLU A 615 -17.81 5.26 27.21
CA GLU A 615 -18.18 4.27 28.23
C GLU A 615 -17.56 2.89 27.99
N ARG A 616 -17.22 2.53 26.73
CA ARG A 616 -16.51 1.29 26.44
C ARG A 616 -15.17 1.16 27.17
N TYR A 617 -14.54 2.28 27.55
CA TYR A 617 -13.28 2.33 28.30
C TYR A 617 -13.45 2.45 29.82
N LEU A 618 -14.68 2.42 30.33
CA LEU A 618 -15.01 2.57 31.76
C LEU A 618 -15.53 1.27 32.40
N ASN A 619 -15.14 0.12 31.84
CA ASN A 619 -15.59 -1.22 32.27
C ASN A 619 -17.11 -1.42 32.23
N ASP A 620 -17.80 -0.71 31.34
CA ASP A 620 -19.23 -0.92 31.10
C ASP A 620 -19.47 -2.36 30.55
N PRO A 621 -20.29 -3.19 31.22
CA PRO A 621 -20.59 -4.54 30.76
C PRO A 621 -21.18 -4.61 29.35
N GLU A 622 -21.83 -3.55 28.88
CA GLU A 622 -22.43 -3.50 27.54
C GLU A 622 -21.40 -3.66 26.42
N TYR A 623 -20.16 -3.23 26.67
CA TYR A 623 -19.05 -3.26 25.71
C TYR A 623 -17.95 -4.26 26.10
N ALA A 624 -18.24 -5.21 27.00
CA ALA A 624 -17.28 -6.20 27.46
C ALA A 624 -16.77 -7.13 26.33
N SER A 625 -17.55 -7.28 25.25
CA SER A 625 -17.16 -8.07 24.06
C SER A 625 -16.17 -7.35 23.14
N ASP A 626 -15.95 -6.03 23.32
CA ASP A 626 -15.08 -5.25 22.45
C ASP A 626 -13.63 -5.73 22.53
N LYS A 627 -13.06 -6.05 21.38
CA LYS A 627 -11.66 -6.43 21.21
C LYS A 627 -10.79 -5.17 21.16
N LYS A 628 -10.67 -4.47 22.29
CA LYS A 628 -9.92 -3.18 22.41
C LYS A 628 -8.51 -3.21 21.81
N LEU A 629 -7.84 -4.37 21.81
CA LEU A 629 -6.52 -4.56 21.21
C LEU A 629 -6.48 -4.43 19.68
N ALA A 630 -7.64 -4.40 19.00
CA ALA A 630 -7.75 -4.10 17.57
C ALA A 630 -7.52 -2.61 17.27
N SER A 631 -7.71 -1.73 18.26
CA SER A 631 -7.37 -0.31 18.16
C SER A 631 -5.92 -0.09 18.55
N ARG A 632 -5.07 0.24 17.56
CA ARG A 632 -3.64 0.51 17.74
C ARG A 632 -3.25 1.86 17.10
N PRO A 633 -3.77 3.00 17.59
CA PRO A 633 -3.49 4.32 17.03
C PRO A 633 -1.99 4.67 17.05
N PHE A 634 -1.24 4.09 17.99
CA PHE A 634 0.21 4.25 18.14
C PHE A 634 1.02 3.07 17.58
N SER A 635 0.39 2.17 16.81
CA SER A 635 0.98 0.88 16.40
C SER A 635 1.43 0.03 17.61
N MET A 636 2.24 -0.99 17.39
CA MET A 636 2.81 -1.84 18.44
C MET A 636 4.19 -2.41 18.07
N GLY A 637 4.80 -3.09 19.04
CA GLY A 637 6.08 -3.79 18.88
C GLY A 637 7.29 -2.86 18.70
N PRO A 638 8.38 -3.34 18.10
CA PRO A 638 9.64 -2.60 17.98
C PRO A 638 9.47 -1.22 17.32
N ARG A 639 8.52 -1.10 16.40
CA ARG A 639 8.24 0.13 15.64
C ARG A 639 7.00 0.88 16.12
N GLY A 640 6.54 0.65 17.36
CA GLY A 640 5.48 1.44 17.98
C GLY A 640 5.88 2.92 18.14
N CYS A 641 4.92 3.83 18.19
CA CYS A 641 5.18 5.28 18.28
C CYS A 641 6.07 5.62 19.50
N ILE A 642 7.08 6.48 19.30
CA ILE A 642 7.95 6.96 20.38
C ILE A 642 7.31 8.12 21.15
N GLY A 643 6.57 8.98 20.46
CA GLY A 643 5.89 10.14 21.03
C GLY A 643 4.55 9.84 21.68
N LYS A 644 4.23 8.57 21.97
CA LYS A 644 2.94 8.17 22.55
C LYS A 644 2.66 8.93 23.83
N ASP A 645 3.56 8.85 24.81
CA ASP A 645 3.35 9.44 26.14
C ASP A 645 3.27 10.98 26.07
N MET A 646 4.04 11.61 25.17
CA MET A 646 4.00 13.06 24.91
C MET A 646 2.64 13.47 24.33
N SER A 647 2.13 12.74 23.33
CA SER A 647 0.82 13.03 22.73
C SER A 647 -0.31 12.97 23.77
N TYR A 648 -0.28 11.98 24.67
CA TYR A 648 -1.25 11.94 25.77
C TYR A 648 -1.09 13.09 26.77
N MET A 649 0.14 13.52 27.05
CA MET A 649 0.42 14.66 27.93
C MET A 649 -0.21 15.94 27.38
N GLU A 650 0.03 16.23 26.09
CA GLU A 650 -0.56 17.37 25.39
C GLU A 650 -2.09 17.30 25.38
N MET A 651 -2.66 16.17 24.96
CA MET A 651 -4.12 16.01 24.91
C MET A 651 -4.74 16.27 26.28
N ARG A 652 -4.19 15.69 27.35
CA ARG A 652 -4.74 15.86 28.70
C ARG A 652 -4.69 17.31 29.17
N LEU A 653 -3.54 17.96 29.08
CA LEU A 653 -3.38 19.33 29.58
C LEU A 653 -4.22 20.32 28.77
N VAL A 654 -4.19 20.22 27.44
CA VAL A 654 -4.97 21.10 26.56
C VAL A 654 -6.47 20.93 26.82
N LEU A 655 -6.98 19.69 26.81
CA LEU A 655 -8.41 19.44 26.97
C LEU A 655 -8.90 19.79 28.37
N ALA A 656 -8.14 19.43 29.42
CA ALA A 656 -8.51 19.74 30.79
C ALA A 656 -8.63 21.26 30.99
N LYS A 657 -7.60 22.04 30.63
CA LYS A 657 -7.64 23.51 30.77
C LYS A 657 -8.69 24.15 29.87
N PHE A 658 -8.82 23.70 28.63
CA PHE A 658 -9.81 24.22 27.69
C PHE A 658 -11.24 24.04 28.20
N ILE A 659 -11.61 22.82 28.59
CA ILE A 659 -12.97 22.49 29.04
C ILE A 659 -13.26 23.08 30.43
N TYR A 660 -12.22 23.22 31.26
CA TYR A 660 -12.32 23.90 32.54
C TYR A 660 -12.75 25.36 32.36
N ARG A 661 -12.20 26.06 31.37
CA ARG A 661 -12.39 27.51 31.16
C ARG A 661 -13.50 27.90 30.19
N PHE A 662 -13.74 27.10 29.17
CA PHE A 662 -14.57 27.51 28.04
C PHE A 662 -15.68 26.50 27.75
N ASP A 663 -16.81 27.02 27.29
CA ASP A 663 -17.81 26.27 26.54
C ASP A 663 -17.61 26.57 25.05
N MET A 664 -17.56 25.51 24.23
CA MET A 664 -17.51 25.64 22.77
C MET A 664 -18.86 25.27 22.13
N VAL A 665 -19.21 25.98 21.05
CA VAL A 665 -20.36 25.67 20.20
C VAL A 665 -19.98 25.78 18.73
N ASN A 666 -20.58 24.96 17.89
CA ASN A 666 -20.38 25.01 16.44
C ASN A 666 -20.83 26.36 15.87
N ALA A 667 -20.01 26.96 15.01
CA ALA A 667 -20.38 28.16 14.26
C ALA A 667 -21.10 27.84 12.94
N ASP A 668 -20.93 26.62 12.43
CA ASP A 668 -21.55 26.12 11.21
C ASP A 668 -21.95 24.63 11.39
N SER A 669 -22.34 23.96 10.30
CA SER A 669 -22.74 22.54 10.34
C SER A 669 -21.58 21.56 10.58
N ALA A 670 -20.32 22.03 10.53
CA ALA A 670 -19.11 21.22 10.51
C ALA A 670 -19.18 20.08 9.48
N ALA A 671 -19.78 20.33 8.30
CA ALA A 671 -20.04 19.32 7.27
C ALA A 671 -18.76 18.57 6.83
N GLY A 672 -17.59 19.22 6.84
CA GLY A 672 -16.32 18.59 6.52
C GLY A 672 -15.93 17.45 7.48
N TRP A 673 -16.40 17.51 8.72
CA TRP A 673 -16.16 16.53 9.78
C TRP A 673 -17.25 15.48 9.89
N ASP A 674 -18.23 15.49 8.98
CA ASP A 674 -19.33 14.55 9.01
C ASP A 674 -18.87 13.12 8.71
N ALA A 675 -19.28 12.18 9.56
CA ALA A 675 -18.87 10.78 9.48
C ALA A 675 -19.63 10.00 8.40
N ASP A 676 -20.72 10.57 7.89
CA ASP A 676 -21.56 9.98 6.85
C ASP A 676 -20.78 9.42 5.65
N GLY A 677 -21.19 8.24 5.21
CA GLY A 677 -20.67 7.59 4.00
C GLY A 677 -19.18 7.27 4.05
N ASP A 678 -18.71 6.72 5.18
CA ASP A 678 -17.29 6.46 5.46
C ASP A 678 -16.46 7.74 5.39
N MET A 679 -16.83 8.76 6.18
CA MET A 679 -16.09 10.02 6.25
C MET A 679 -15.94 10.66 4.85
N LYS A 680 -17.01 10.72 4.06
CA LYS A 680 -16.97 11.05 2.61
C LYS A 680 -16.34 12.43 2.29
N ASN A 681 -16.40 13.35 3.25
CA ASN A 681 -15.95 14.73 3.10
C ASN A 681 -14.47 14.96 3.46
N ILE A 682 -13.77 13.93 3.97
CA ILE A 682 -12.36 14.03 4.36
C ILE A 682 -11.52 12.99 3.61
N LYS A 683 -10.26 13.37 3.37
CA LYS A 683 -9.25 12.52 2.72
C LYS A 683 -8.24 12.02 3.75
N ALA A 684 -7.80 10.78 3.56
CA ALA A 684 -6.74 10.14 4.32
C ALA A 684 -5.61 9.73 3.37
N TYR A 685 -4.49 10.43 3.45
CA TYR A 685 -3.22 10.02 2.85
C TYR A 685 -2.48 9.12 3.84
N SER A 686 -1.26 9.45 4.27
CA SER A 686 -0.67 8.81 5.46
C SER A 686 -1.36 9.25 6.75
N THR A 687 -1.86 10.49 6.78
CA THR A 687 -2.66 11.11 7.84
C THR A 687 -3.90 11.79 7.24
N TRP A 688 -4.81 12.22 8.10
CA TRP A 688 -6.02 12.94 7.70
C TRP A 688 -5.71 14.34 7.18
N GLN A 689 -6.30 14.69 6.04
CA GLN A 689 -6.36 16.08 5.58
C GLN A 689 -7.54 16.78 6.25
N LYS A 690 -7.28 17.33 7.44
CA LYS A 690 -8.32 17.90 8.33
C LYS A 690 -9.03 19.11 7.68
N PRO A 691 -10.37 19.14 7.67
CA PRO A 691 -11.11 20.35 7.36
C PRO A 691 -11.03 21.35 8.53
N PRO A 692 -11.32 22.65 8.30
CA PRO A 692 -11.48 23.60 9.39
C PRO A 692 -12.66 23.21 10.30
N LEU A 693 -12.62 23.63 11.56
CA LEU A 693 -13.73 23.50 12.51
C LEU A 693 -14.02 24.87 13.12
N SER A 694 -15.02 25.56 12.57
CA SER A 694 -15.41 26.91 13.01
C SER A 694 -16.22 26.83 14.31
N VAL A 695 -15.76 27.50 15.35
CA VAL A 695 -16.43 27.51 16.66
C VAL A 695 -16.58 28.90 17.24
N PHE A 696 -17.57 29.06 18.12
CA PHE A 696 -17.63 30.16 19.09
C PHE A 696 -17.23 29.65 20.47
N LEU A 697 -16.59 30.52 21.26
CA LEU A 697 -16.27 30.24 22.66
C LEU A 697 -17.00 31.19 23.59
N THR A 698 -17.40 30.67 24.75
CA THR A 698 -17.87 31.46 25.88
C THR A 698 -17.07 31.09 27.12
N GLU A 699 -16.63 32.10 27.88
CA GLU A 699 -15.93 31.88 29.15
C GLU A 699 -16.91 31.42 30.23
N VAL A 700 -16.52 30.40 30.98
CA VAL A 700 -17.29 29.85 32.09
C VAL A 700 -17.10 30.75 33.30
N LYS A 701 -18.20 31.34 33.79
CA LYS A 701 -18.19 32.07 35.06
C LYS A 701 -18.12 31.06 36.21
N ARG A 702 -17.09 31.18 37.04
CA ARG A 702 -16.88 30.34 38.23
C ARG A 702 -16.84 31.20 39.48
#